data_AF-A0A2V5R098-F1
#
_entry.id   AF-A0A2V5R098-F1
#
_cell.length_a   1.000
_cell.length_b   1.000
_cell.length_c   1.000
_cell.angle_alpha   90.00
_cell.angle_beta   90.00
_cell.angle_gamma   90.00
#
_symmetry.space_group_name_H-M   'P 1'
#
loop_
_entity.id
_entity.type
_entity.pdbx_description
1 polymer ?
#
loop_
_entity_poly.entity_id
_entity_poly.type
_entity_poly.pdbx_seq_one_letter_code
_entity_poly.pdbx_strand_id
1 'polypeptide(L)'
;MSRRSPPAVNSLCAAALLMFTRGRRRCQSALNSQAMKSTRCGSSTSIRKLRCASRDQPTYCWHEAHIQISESWIETGPEDFSGAFQDCEIGEFAIGDLMLVEAKRAQFVARLKDWRANKAEIVIYFQTEGEIERFREIMGEKEALDGIKLVEGTLARGFCFPAANLIVLSAAELFGRPAAHGRRPLRRAERQRAQIDFSELAEGDLVVHLEHGIGRFLGLIRLGKPPHPIEGGASAALTKSADTAAATDGAQDVLALEFADEAKLYVPLEQAYLVSRYVGVGKKSPTLSSLGDARWMRAKKNAAASIFDYAGKMLAIQAERQTHPGHPFAPDTKWQAEFEHSFPFRETPDQMKAIVDTKIDMERPQPMDRLICGDVGFGKTEVAIRAAFKAVMDGKQAAVLAPTTVLAQQHFEVFRQRMLDYPIRMEMLSRFRSQSEQKKILELLRQGGIDIVIGTHRLISGDVVFKDLGLVVIDEEQRFGVLHKEKFKELFKLVDVLTLSATPIPRTLYLSLVGAKDMSTIETPPLNRLPVETVVSAYDERIIRDAINRELERSGQVFFLHNRVQTIERARDRIVHLCPQARVETGHGQMDSAELEAVMARFIAGKIDVLVCTTIIESGLDIPNANTIIIDRADRFGLADLYQLRGRVGRSEHKAYAYLMLPREMMTVGAARRRISAIKQYSALGAGFRVAMRDLEIRGAGSILGTAQSGHIMMVGFDLYCQLLKQAVAQLKGQKLQLRLDVDLRLDFVAINEAEFVQPSSLESYAREAGSFPSKIPAFIPITYISDPALRIRAYRDIAEMTTPDQLDRLRRDWRDRFGSFPPAVDNLFLLTEIKLAAANAGISRVEVRERKLMLTRRGDFILVAGKFPRLVAPKIEQHLGEILELIKKL
;
A
#
# COMPACT_ATOMS: atom_id res chain seq x y z
N MET A 1 -20.31 -24.10 31.01
CA MET A 1 -21.34 -23.58 30.08
C MET A 1 -20.87 -23.85 28.66
N SER A 2 -21.47 -24.84 28.02
CA SER A 2 -21.01 -25.49 26.78
C SER A 2 -21.35 -24.68 25.53
N ARG A 3 -20.33 -24.35 24.72
CA ARG A 3 -20.48 -23.86 23.34
C ARG A 3 -20.68 -25.07 22.43
N ARG A 4 -21.80 -25.11 21.68
CA ARG A 4 -22.08 -26.09 20.61
C ARG A 4 -21.43 -25.61 19.30
N SER A 5 -20.69 -26.51 18.65
CA SER A 5 -20.12 -26.37 17.30
C SER A 5 -21.15 -26.79 16.23
N PRO A 6 -21.16 -26.21 15.02
CA PRO A 6 -22.06 -26.64 13.94
C PRO A 6 -21.52 -27.90 13.20
N PRO A 7 -22.38 -28.70 12.55
CA PRO A 7 -22.00 -30.01 12.00
C PRO A 7 -21.30 -29.92 10.63
N ALA A 8 -20.39 -30.86 10.40
CA ALA A 8 -19.64 -31.03 9.16
C ALA A 8 -20.49 -31.71 8.08
N VAL A 9 -20.99 -30.93 7.12
CA VAL A 9 -21.60 -31.40 5.87
C VAL A 9 -20.75 -30.85 4.73
N ASN A 10 -19.64 -31.51 4.37
CA ASN A 10 -18.82 -31.10 3.20
C ASN A 10 -17.74 -32.12 2.79
N SER A 11 -18.00 -33.44 2.79
CA SER A 11 -16.94 -34.42 2.46
C SER A 11 -17.19 -35.38 1.29
N LEU A 12 -18.36 -35.39 0.64
CA LEU A 12 -18.64 -36.35 -0.45
C LEU A 12 -18.64 -35.72 -1.86
N CYS A 13 -19.17 -34.51 -2.07
CA CYS A 13 -19.07 -33.84 -3.38
C CYS A 13 -17.66 -33.30 -3.69
N ALA A 14 -16.87 -32.95 -2.66
CA ALA A 14 -15.51 -32.45 -2.84
C ALA A 14 -14.55 -33.53 -3.40
N ALA A 15 -14.80 -34.82 -3.11
CA ALA A 15 -13.96 -35.92 -3.57
C ALA A 15 -14.11 -36.18 -5.08
N ALA A 16 -15.32 -36.02 -5.64
CA ALA A 16 -15.58 -36.21 -7.07
C ALA A 16 -14.98 -35.08 -7.94
N LEU A 17 -15.10 -33.82 -7.51
CA LEU A 17 -14.54 -32.67 -8.25
C LEU A 17 -12.99 -32.62 -8.22
N LEU A 18 -12.38 -33.13 -7.16
CA LEU A 18 -10.91 -33.18 -7.01
C LEU A 18 -10.26 -34.26 -7.91
N MET A 19 -10.98 -35.31 -8.29
CA MET A 19 -10.47 -36.32 -9.22
C MET A 19 -10.43 -35.79 -10.67
N PHE A 20 -11.46 -35.05 -11.11
CA PHE A 20 -11.53 -34.51 -12.47
C PHE A 20 -10.50 -33.41 -12.76
N THR A 21 -10.19 -32.56 -11.77
CA THR A 21 -9.22 -31.46 -11.93
C THR A 21 -7.77 -31.92 -11.93
N ARG A 22 -7.45 -33.07 -11.30
CA ARG A 22 -6.11 -33.68 -11.35
C ARG A 22 -5.85 -34.47 -12.64
N GLY A 23 -6.89 -35.01 -13.28
CA GLY A 23 -6.77 -35.73 -14.56
C GLY A 23 -6.31 -34.85 -15.73
N ARG A 24 -6.85 -33.62 -15.86
CA ARG A 24 -6.48 -32.70 -16.97
C ARG A 24 -5.06 -32.13 -16.88
N ARG A 25 -4.47 -31.98 -15.69
CA ARG A 25 -3.11 -31.42 -15.54
C ARG A 25 -1.98 -32.40 -15.86
N ARG A 26 -2.23 -33.72 -15.85
CA ARG A 26 -1.22 -34.73 -16.20
C ARG A 26 -1.12 -35.02 -17.70
N CYS A 27 -2.13 -34.70 -18.50
CA CYS A 27 -2.08 -34.89 -19.96
C CYS A 27 -1.33 -33.79 -20.72
N GLN A 28 -1.18 -32.58 -20.15
CA GLN A 28 -0.49 -31.48 -20.83
C GLN A 28 1.04 -31.49 -20.63
N SER A 29 1.57 -32.21 -19.64
CA SER A 29 3.00 -32.27 -19.33
C SER A 29 3.73 -33.48 -19.93
N ALA A 30 3.03 -34.37 -20.65
CA ALA A 30 3.58 -35.62 -21.19
C ALA A 30 3.88 -35.60 -22.70
N LEU A 31 3.69 -34.46 -23.38
CA LEU A 31 3.90 -34.31 -24.83
C LEU A 31 5.28 -33.75 -25.22
N ASN A 32 6.16 -33.42 -24.28
CA ASN A 32 7.51 -32.91 -24.54
C ASN A 32 8.59 -33.72 -23.81
N SER A 33 8.82 -34.98 -24.22
CA SER A 33 10.14 -35.64 -24.15
C SER A 33 10.08 -37.04 -24.77
N GLN A 34 10.66 -37.19 -25.95
CA GLN A 34 11.11 -38.49 -26.46
C GLN A 34 12.24 -39.02 -25.55
N ALA A 35 12.22 -40.31 -25.24
CA ALA A 35 13.31 -41.26 -25.55
C ALA A 35 13.31 -42.50 -24.62
N MET A 36 13.37 -43.66 -25.28
CA MET A 36 14.08 -44.88 -24.89
C MET A 36 13.65 -45.72 -23.67
N LYS A 37 13.35 -46.99 -24.03
CA LYS A 37 13.67 -48.26 -23.35
C LYS A 37 12.69 -48.82 -22.31
N SER A 38 12.24 -50.02 -22.66
CA SER A 38 11.76 -51.15 -21.87
C SER A 38 12.23 -51.19 -20.41
N THR A 39 11.37 -51.66 -19.48
CA THR A 39 11.39 -53.02 -18.86
C THR A 39 10.27 -53.14 -17.81
N ARG A 40 9.74 -54.36 -17.63
CA ARG A 40 8.77 -54.84 -16.62
C ARG A 40 9.06 -54.37 -15.17
N CYS A 41 8.03 -54.22 -14.32
CA CYS A 41 7.71 -55.14 -13.19
C CYS A 41 6.70 -54.53 -12.16
N GLY A 42 5.62 -55.25 -11.87
CA GLY A 42 5.15 -55.67 -10.52
C GLY A 42 4.90 -54.70 -9.36
N SER A 43 3.68 -54.82 -8.81
CA SER A 43 3.30 -54.91 -7.38
C SER A 43 2.85 -53.67 -6.56
N SER A 44 1.56 -53.75 -6.18
CA SER A 44 0.88 -53.39 -4.91
C SER A 44 1.44 -52.33 -3.95
N THR A 45 0.59 -51.39 -3.51
CA THR A 45 0.49 -51.04 -2.07
C THR A 45 -0.89 -50.47 -1.70
N SER A 46 -1.43 -51.01 -0.61
CA SER A 46 -2.72 -50.72 0.05
C SER A 46 -2.62 -49.53 1.02
N ILE A 47 -3.69 -48.74 1.21
CA ILE A 47 -3.81 -47.77 2.32
C ILE A 47 -5.14 -47.94 3.08
N ARG A 48 -4.98 -48.01 4.40
CA ARG A 48 -5.88 -48.46 5.46
C ARG A 48 -7.13 -47.60 5.73
N LYS A 49 -8.17 -48.30 6.21
CA LYS A 49 -9.38 -47.82 6.89
C LYS A 49 -9.09 -47.12 8.23
N LEU A 50 -9.89 -46.09 8.55
CA LEU A 50 -10.16 -45.65 9.92
C LEU A 50 -11.67 -45.76 10.17
N ARG A 51 -12.04 -46.63 11.12
CA ARG A 51 -13.38 -46.72 11.72
C ARG A 51 -13.46 -45.75 12.90
N CYS A 52 -14.61 -45.11 13.08
CA CYS A 52 -15.00 -44.55 14.37
C CYS A 52 -16.39 -45.11 14.72
N ALA A 53 -16.53 -45.60 15.95
CA ALA A 53 -17.75 -46.20 16.49
C ALA A 53 -18.34 -45.26 17.56
N SER A 54 -19.64 -45.02 17.51
CA SER A 54 -20.47 -44.81 18.71
C SER A 54 -21.94 -45.08 18.37
N ARG A 55 -22.61 -45.77 19.30
CA ARG A 55 -24.02 -46.22 19.26
C ARG A 55 -24.94 -45.17 19.91
N ASP A 56 -26.21 -45.29 19.55
CA ASP A 56 -27.45 -44.87 20.24
C ASP A 56 -28.24 -43.67 19.69
N GLN A 57 -29.47 -44.02 19.25
CA GLN A 57 -30.71 -43.26 18.98
C GLN A 57 -31.20 -43.12 17.51
N PRO A 58 -32.53 -43.14 17.29
CA PRO A 58 -33.18 -44.08 16.38
C PRO A 58 -33.55 -43.53 14.99
N THR A 59 -33.62 -44.49 14.07
CA THR A 59 -34.16 -44.51 12.70
C THR A 59 -35.12 -43.39 12.27
N TYR A 60 -34.68 -42.59 11.28
CA TYR A 60 -35.57 -42.09 10.23
C TYR A 60 -35.23 -42.84 8.94
N CYS A 61 -36.15 -43.69 8.49
CA CYS A 61 -36.12 -44.38 7.20
C CYS A 61 -36.14 -43.36 6.07
N TRP A 62 -34.98 -43.10 5.46
CA TRP A 62 -34.93 -42.60 4.09
C TRP A 62 -34.98 -43.81 3.17
N HIS A 63 -36.01 -43.90 2.34
CA HIS A 63 -36.06 -44.85 1.23
C HIS A 63 -34.78 -44.71 0.41
N GLU A 64 -34.02 -45.80 0.37
CA GLU A 64 -32.78 -45.92 -0.35
C GLU A 64 -33.03 -45.82 -1.86
N ALA A 65 -32.76 -44.66 -2.46
CA ALA A 65 -32.36 -44.63 -3.86
C ALA A 65 -30.87 -44.96 -3.92
N HIS A 66 -30.55 -46.26 -3.81
CA HIS A 66 -29.21 -46.75 -4.15
C HIS A 66 -29.02 -46.59 -5.66
N ILE A 67 -28.22 -45.62 -6.09
CA ILE A 67 -27.60 -45.70 -7.41
C ILE A 67 -26.54 -46.82 -7.30
N GLN A 68 -26.96 -48.05 -7.58
CA GLN A 68 -26.06 -49.16 -7.80
C GLN A 68 -25.41 -48.95 -9.17
N ILE A 69 -24.19 -48.43 -9.19
CA ILE A 69 -23.34 -48.59 -10.37
C ILE A 69 -22.88 -50.05 -10.34
N SER A 70 -23.58 -50.92 -11.05
CA SER A 70 -23.19 -52.33 -11.19
C SER A 70 -21.81 -52.41 -11.85
N GLU A 71 -20.87 -53.11 -11.22
CA GLU A 71 -19.49 -53.33 -11.74
C GLU A 71 -19.44 -54.12 -13.06
N SER A 72 -20.59 -54.55 -13.61
CA SER A 72 -20.70 -55.28 -14.88
C SER A 72 -20.73 -54.41 -16.14
N TRP A 73 -20.61 -53.08 -16.04
CA TRP A 73 -20.72 -52.15 -17.19
C TRP A 73 -19.39 -51.56 -17.67
N ILE A 74 -18.25 -52.04 -17.16
CA ILE A 74 -16.93 -51.44 -17.43
C ILE A 74 -16.23 -52.04 -18.69
N GLU A 75 -16.87 -52.93 -19.45
CA GLU A 75 -16.16 -53.62 -20.55
C GLU A 75 -16.24 -53.00 -21.95
N THR A 76 -16.92 -51.88 -22.20
CA THR A 76 -16.88 -51.25 -23.53
C THR A 76 -16.83 -49.72 -23.51
N GLY A 77 -15.61 -49.17 -23.69
CA GLY A 77 -15.36 -47.81 -24.18
C GLY A 77 -15.28 -46.70 -23.10
N PRO A 78 -14.64 -45.56 -23.41
CA PRO A 78 -14.64 -44.39 -22.53
C PRO A 78 -16.07 -43.84 -22.42
N GLU A 79 -16.57 -43.71 -21.20
CA GLU A 79 -17.92 -43.22 -20.89
C GLU A 79 -18.14 -41.82 -21.47
N ASP A 80 -19.12 -41.66 -22.36
CA ASP A 80 -19.54 -40.38 -22.91
C ASP A 80 -20.73 -39.82 -22.12
N PHE A 81 -20.44 -38.97 -21.13
CA PHE A 81 -21.44 -38.26 -20.33
C PHE A 81 -21.91 -36.94 -20.96
N SER A 82 -21.51 -36.65 -22.21
CA SER A 82 -21.82 -35.37 -22.86
C SER A 82 -23.33 -35.11 -23.03
N GLY A 83 -24.16 -36.16 -23.03
CA GLY A 83 -25.62 -36.06 -23.14
C GLY A 83 -26.40 -36.12 -21.82
N ALA A 84 -25.73 -36.34 -20.68
CA ALA A 84 -26.40 -36.50 -19.39
C ALA A 84 -26.91 -35.17 -18.82
N PHE A 85 -26.13 -34.10 -19.01
CA PHE A 85 -26.46 -32.75 -18.56
C PHE A 85 -26.87 -31.92 -19.76
N GLN A 86 -28.04 -31.29 -19.67
CA GLN A 86 -28.50 -30.32 -20.64
C GLN A 86 -28.46 -28.95 -19.99
N ASP A 87 -28.02 -27.94 -20.74
CA ASP A 87 -28.20 -26.55 -20.33
C ASP A 87 -29.70 -26.32 -20.15
N CYS A 88 -30.11 -25.74 -19.03
CA CYS A 88 -31.52 -25.41 -18.89
C CYS A 88 -31.84 -24.29 -19.88
N GLU A 89 -32.72 -24.56 -20.85
CA GLU A 89 -33.23 -23.58 -21.81
C GLU A 89 -34.20 -22.60 -21.13
N ILE A 90 -33.75 -21.97 -20.05
CA ILE A 90 -34.30 -20.74 -19.52
C ILE A 90 -33.84 -19.69 -20.52
N GLY A 91 -34.73 -19.26 -21.44
CA GLY A 91 -34.35 -18.32 -22.50
C GLY A 91 -33.56 -17.15 -21.92
N GLU A 92 -32.53 -16.67 -22.60
CA GLU A 92 -31.58 -15.69 -22.06
C GLU A 92 -32.31 -14.51 -21.38
N PHE A 93 -32.33 -14.50 -20.04
CA PHE A 93 -32.79 -13.34 -19.29
C PHE A 93 -31.64 -12.34 -19.29
N ALA A 94 -31.84 -11.16 -19.88
CA ALA A 94 -30.89 -10.08 -19.72
C ALA A 94 -30.93 -9.59 -18.26
N ILE A 95 -29.87 -8.88 -17.87
CA ILE A 95 -29.68 -8.38 -16.49
C ILE A 95 -30.92 -7.61 -16.02
N GLY A 96 -31.56 -8.08 -14.94
CA GLY A 96 -32.73 -7.43 -14.34
C GLY A 96 -34.09 -7.67 -15.02
N ASP A 97 -34.15 -8.47 -16.09
CA ASP A 97 -35.40 -8.70 -16.84
C ASP A 97 -36.52 -9.31 -16.01
N LEU A 98 -36.19 -10.22 -15.08
CA LEU A 98 -37.16 -10.88 -14.21
C LEU A 98 -37.79 -9.90 -13.20
N MET A 99 -37.10 -8.80 -12.86
CA MET A 99 -37.57 -7.80 -11.90
C MET A 99 -38.34 -6.65 -12.55
N LEU A 100 -38.06 -6.34 -13.82
CA LEU A 100 -38.58 -5.14 -14.50
C LEU A 100 -39.77 -5.42 -15.42
N VAL A 101 -40.04 -6.69 -15.77
CA VAL A 101 -41.04 -7.04 -16.79
C VAL A 101 -42.01 -8.10 -16.25
N GLU A 102 -43.23 -7.71 -15.89
CA GLU A 102 -44.30 -8.61 -15.41
C GLU A 102 -44.56 -9.79 -16.36
N ALA A 103 -44.45 -9.56 -17.68
CA ALA A 103 -44.62 -10.60 -18.70
C ALA A 103 -43.54 -11.71 -18.63
N LYS A 104 -42.28 -11.35 -18.34
CA LYS A 104 -41.18 -12.33 -18.20
C LYS A 104 -41.26 -13.09 -16.89
N ARG A 105 -41.70 -12.44 -15.81
CA ARG A 105 -42.05 -13.10 -14.54
C ARG A 105 -43.18 -14.12 -14.75
N ALA A 106 -44.25 -13.75 -15.46
CA ALA A 106 -45.34 -14.67 -15.79
C ALA A 106 -44.87 -15.87 -16.63
N GLN A 107 -43.99 -15.65 -17.61
CA GLN A 107 -43.39 -16.72 -18.42
C GLN A 107 -42.51 -17.66 -17.57
N PHE A 108 -41.74 -17.13 -16.63
CA PHE A 108 -40.94 -17.93 -15.71
C PHE A 108 -41.82 -18.76 -14.76
N VAL A 109 -42.88 -18.17 -14.21
CA VAL A 109 -43.86 -18.89 -13.37
C VAL A 109 -44.57 -19.99 -14.16
N ALA A 110 -44.94 -19.75 -15.44
CA ALA A 110 -45.52 -20.76 -16.31
C ALA A 110 -44.58 -21.96 -16.51
N ARG A 111 -43.29 -21.70 -16.76
CA ARG A 111 -42.27 -22.77 -16.88
C ARG A 111 -42.06 -23.55 -15.59
N LEU A 112 -42.05 -22.88 -14.44
CA LEU A 112 -42.01 -23.56 -13.14
C LEU A 112 -43.23 -24.48 -12.96
N LYS A 113 -44.42 -24.07 -13.42
CA LYS A 113 -45.63 -24.92 -13.41
C LYS A 113 -45.50 -26.11 -14.36
N ASP A 114 -44.96 -25.92 -15.56
CA ASP A 114 -44.74 -27.01 -16.54
C ASP A 114 -43.76 -28.06 -16.01
N TRP A 115 -42.65 -27.63 -15.42
CA TRP A 115 -41.69 -28.55 -14.79
C TRP A 115 -42.26 -29.29 -13.60
N ARG A 116 -43.11 -28.64 -12.79
CA ARG A 116 -43.86 -29.31 -11.72
C ARG A 116 -44.87 -30.32 -12.27
N ALA A 117 -45.58 -29.99 -13.34
CA ALA A 117 -46.52 -30.92 -14.00
C ALA A 117 -45.80 -32.19 -14.48
N ASN A 118 -44.55 -32.04 -14.93
CA ASN A 118 -43.67 -33.15 -15.30
C ASN A 118 -43.00 -33.84 -14.10
N LYS A 119 -43.40 -33.52 -12.85
CA LYS A 119 -42.86 -34.06 -11.58
C LYS A 119 -41.34 -33.87 -11.40
N ALA A 120 -40.77 -32.79 -11.97
CA ALA A 120 -39.36 -32.49 -11.81
C ALA A 120 -39.06 -31.93 -10.41
N GLU A 121 -37.93 -32.32 -9.82
CA GLU A 121 -37.40 -31.70 -8.60
C GLU A 121 -36.67 -30.40 -8.97
N ILE A 122 -37.11 -29.26 -8.41
CA ILE A 122 -36.55 -27.94 -8.74
C ILE A 122 -35.77 -27.41 -7.54
N VAL A 123 -34.48 -27.11 -7.76
CA VAL A 123 -33.58 -26.54 -6.75
C VAL A 123 -33.01 -25.23 -7.28
N ILE A 124 -33.08 -24.16 -6.49
CA ILE A 124 -32.52 -22.85 -6.85
C ILE A 124 -31.46 -22.47 -5.82
N TYR A 125 -30.24 -22.20 -6.31
CA TYR A 125 -29.10 -21.78 -5.50
C TYR A 125 -28.99 -20.26 -5.42
N PHE A 126 -28.92 -19.72 -4.21
CA PHE A 126 -28.70 -18.31 -3.92
C PHE A 126 -27.41 -18.11 -3.13
N GLN A 127 -26.70 -17.01 -3.39
CA GLN A 127 -25.39 -16.78 -2.74
C GLN A 127 -25.53 -16.37 -1.29
N THR A 128 -26.64 -15.71 -0.94
CA THR A 128 -26.89 -15.20 0.42
C THR A 128 -28.36 -15.38 0.80
N GLU A 129 -28.61 -15.44 2.11
CA GLU A 129 -29.98 -15.51 2.65
C GLU A 129 -30.84 -14.30 2.26
N GLY A 130 -30.25 -13.11 2.14
CA GLY A 130 -30.96 -11.90 1.68
C GLY A 130 -31.44 -11.96 0.22
N GLU A 131 -30.72 -12.66 -0.65
CA GLU A 131 -31.20 -12.90 -2.03
C GLU A 131 -32.40 -13.86 -2.04
N ILE A 132 -32.44 -14.84 -1.13
CA ILE A 132 -33.57 -15.75 -0.95
C ILE A 132 -34.81 -14.96 -0.50
N GLU A 133 -34.65 -14.05 0.48
CA GLU A 133 -35.73 -13.19 0.95
C GLU A 133 -36.26 -12.28 -0.15
N ARG A 134 -35.38 -11.58 -0.88
CA ARG A 134 -35.76 -10.74 -2.01
C ARG A 134 -36.45 -11.53 -3.13
N PHE A 135 -35.99 -12.74 -3.44
CA PHE A 135 -36.65 -13.60 -4.43
C PHE A 135 -38.07 -13.99 -3.99
N ARG A 136 -38.28 -14.29 -2.70
CA ARG A 136 -39.62 -14.58 -2.15
C ARG A 136 -40.55 -13.37 -2.27
N GLU A 137 -40.06 -12.18 -1.96
CA GLU A 137 -40.83 -10.94 -2.10
C GLU A 137 -41.23 -10.67 -3.55
N ILE A 138 -40.29 -10.84 -4.48
CA ILE A 138 -40.54 -10.63 -5.92
C ILE A 138 -41.54 -11.65 -6.46
N MET A 139 -41.47 -12.91 -6.02
CA MET A 139 -42.38 -13.94 -6.50
C MET A 139 -43.80 -13.78 -5.96
N GLY A 140 -43.99 -13.12 -4.81
CA GLY A 140 -45.26 -12.55 -4.29
C GLY A 140 -46.40 -13.53 -3.98
N GLU A 141 -46.52 -14.63 -4.71
CA GLU A 141 -47.52 -15.68 -4.57
C GLU A 141 -46.90 -16.93 -3.93
N LYS A 142 -47.45 -17.38 -2.79
CA LYS A 142 -46.98 -18.59 -2.10
C LYS A 142 -47.14 -19.85 -2.96
N GLU A 143 -48.17 -19.91 -3.81
CA GLU A 143 -48.41 -21.04 -4.74
C GLU A 143 -47.32 -21.17 -5.80
N ALA A 144 -46.71 -20.06 -6.23
CA ALA A 144 -45.63 -20.05 -7.21
C ALA A 144 -44.32 -20.63 -6.66
N LEU A 145 -44.17 -20.79 -5.34
CA LEU A 145 -42.96 -21.32 -4.70
C LEU A 145 -43.12 -22.74 -4.12
N ASP A 146 -44.33 -23.32 -4.19
CA ASP A 146 -44.60 -24.63 -3.60
C ASP A 146 -43.84 -25.79 -4.29
N GLY A 147 -43.18 -26.65 -3.53
CA GLY A 147 -42.35 -27.74 -4.10
C GLY A 147 -41.02 -27.31 -4.73
N ILE A 148 -40.56 -26.06 -4.56
CA ILE A 148 -39.20 -25.61 -4.94
C ILE A 148 -38.28 -25.57 -3.72
N LYS A 149 -37.09 -26.16 -3.83
CA LYS A 149 -36.05 -26.07 -2.79
C LYS A 149 -35.14 -24.86 -3.04
N LEU A 150 -35.21 -23.88 -2.15
CA LEU A 150 -34.29 -22.74 -2.15
C LEU A 150 -33.11 -23.07 -1.23
N VAL A 151 -31.89 -23.08 -1.78
CA VAL A 151 -30.68 -23.52 -1.07
C VAL A 151 -29.64 -22.41 -1.09
N GLU A 152 -29.01 -22.17 0.06
CA GLU A 152 -27.84 -21.29 0.14
C GLU A 152 -26.60 -22.02 -0.42
N GLY A 153 -25.99 -21.44 -1.44
CA GLY A 153 -24.78 -21.97 -2.06
C GLY A 153 -24.44 -21.27 -3.37
N THR A 154 -23.18 -21.41 -3.80
CA THR A 154 -22.67 -20.75 -5.01
C THR A 154 -22.70 -21.70 -6.20
N LEU A 155 -23.50 -21.37 -7.22
CA LEU A 155 -23.54 -22.09 -8.49
C LEU A 155 -23.29 -21.13 -9.65
N ALA A 156 -22.37 -21.48 -10.55
CA ALA A 156 -21.97 -20.58 -11.65
C ALA A 156 -23.02 -20.49 -12.78
N ARG A 157 -23.65 -21.62 -13.10
CA ARG A 157 -24.74 -21.77 -14.07
C ARG A 157 -25.67 -22.89 -13.62
N GLY A 158 -26.95 -22.76 -13.94
CA GLY A 158 -27.94 -23.81 -13.79
C GLY A 158 -27.73 -24.95 -14.80
N PHE A 159 -28.32 -26.09 -14.51
CA PHE A 159 -28.28 -27.26 -15.38
C PHE A 159 -29.50 -28.14 -15.13
N CYS A 160 -29.87 -28.87 -16.16
CA CYS A 160 -30.99 -29.78 -16.15
C CYS A 160 -30.42 -31.22 -16.26
N PHE A 161 -30.91 -32.12 -15.41
CA PHE A 161 -30.54 -33.53 -15.40
C PHE A 161 -31.79 -34.39 -15.68
N PRO A 162 -32.13 -34.61 -16.97
CA PRO A 162 -33.40 -35.24 -17.36
C PRO A 162 -33.55 -36.67 -16.80
N ALA A 163 -32.45 -37.42 -16.71
CA ALA A 163 -32.46 -38.81 -16.23
C ALA A 163 -32.91 -38.96 -14.76
N ALA A 164 -32.67 -37.94 -13.92
CA ALA A 164 -33.18 -37.90 -12.55
C ALA A 164 -34.35 -36.92 -12.37
N ASN A 165 -34.87 -36.36 -13.47
CA ASN A 165 -35.91 -35.33 -13.46
C ASN A 165 -35.57 -34.16 -12.52
N LEU A 166 -34.30 -33.73 -12.50
CA LEU A 166 -33.79 -32.69 -11.60
C LEU A 166 -33.45 -31.43 -12.40
N ILE A 167 -33.88 -30.28 -11.89
CA ILE A 167 -33.64 -28.96 -12.47
C ILE A 167 -32.96 -28.10 -11.42
N VAL A 168 -31.74 -27.65 -11.72
CA VAL A 168 -30.95 -26.82 -10.81
C VAL A 168 -30.75 -25.45 -11.44
N LEU A 169 -31.19 -24.39 -10.78
CA LEU A 169 -31.07 -23.02 -11.26
C LEU A 169 -30.08 -22.22 -10.39
N SER A 170 -29.40 -21.26 -11.01
CA SER A 170 -28.55 -20.31 -10.29
C SER A 170 -29.21 -18.94 -10.20
N ALA A 171 -29.11 -18.30 -9.04
CA ALA A 171 -29.42 -16.87 -8.88
C ALA A 171 -28.64 -15.98 -9.87
N ALA A 172 -27.46 -16.44 -10.33
CA ALA A 172 -26.68 -15.77 -11.37
C ALA A 172 -27.45 -15.62 -12.70
N GLU A 173 -28.22 -16.64 -13.09
CA GLU A 173 -29.03 -16.65 -14.31
C GLU A 173 -30.36 -15.92 -14.11
N LEU A 174 -30.96 -16.06 -12.93
CA LEU A 174 -32.23 -15.40 -12.60
C LEU A 174 -32.10 -13.87 -12.46
N PHE A 175 -30.95 -13.40 -11.97
CA PHE A 175 -30.67 -11.97 -11.78
C PHE A 175 -29.66 -11.39 -12.80
N GLY A 176 -29.13 -12.22 -13.69
CA GLY A 176 -28.13 -11.83 -14.70
C GLY A 176 -26.80 -11.35 -14.11
N ARG A 177 -26.37 -11.89 -12.96
CA ARG A 177 -25.13 -11.50 -12.27
C ARG A 177 -24.09 -12.63 -12.38
N PRO A 178 -22.83 -12.38 -12.79
CA PRO A 178 -21.80 -13.42 -12.77
C PRO A 178 -21.54 -13.90 -11.33
N ALA A 179 -21.34 -15.22 -11.17
CA ALA A 179 -21.13 -15.82 -9.85
C ALA A 179 -19.84 -15.33 -9.17
N ALA A 180 -19.95 -14.86 -7.92
CA ALA A 180 -18.82 -14.46 -7.11
C ALA A 180 -18.10 -15.70 -6.55
N HIS A 181 -16.77 -15.72 -6.66
CA HIS A 181 -15.95 -16.80 -6.12
C HIS A 181 -15.93 -16.77 -4.58
N GLY A 182 -16.15 -17.93 -3.95
CA GLY A 182 -16.29 -18.07 -2.51
C GLY A 182 -15.14 -17.50 -1.65
N ARG A 183 -15.49 -17.02 -0.46
CA ARG A 183 -14.57 -16.44 0.54
C ARG A 183 -13.55 -17.47 1.03
N ARG A 184 -12.34 -17.49 0.49
CA ARG A 184 -11.17 -18.06 1.20
C ARG A 184 -10.63 -17.04 2.21
N PRO A 185 -10.37 -17.42 3.47
CA PRO A 185 -9.68 -16.55 4.41
C PRO A 185 -8.22 -16.39 3.96
N LEU A 186 -7.86 -15.19 3.48
CA LEU A 186 -6.45 -14.84 3.27
C LEU A 186 -5.82 -14.66 4.65
N ARG A 187 -4.74 -15.40 4.89
CA ARG A 187 -3.95 -15.35 6.12
C ARG A 187 -3.43 -13.91 6.28
N ARG A 188 -3.75 -13.28 7.42
CA ARG A 188 -3.24 -11.94 7.80
C ARG A 188 -1.72 -11.94 7.72
N ALA A 189 -1.16 -11.26 6.73
CA ALA A 189 0.18 -10.71 6.82
C ALA A 189 0.03 -9.33 7.48
N GLU A 190 0.24 -9.28 8.79
CA GLU A 190 0.22 -8.01 9.52
C GLU A 190 1.42 -7.14 9.10
N ARG A 191 1.11 -5.85 8.92
CA ARG A 191 1.99 -4.87 8.30
C ARG A 191 3.05 -4.35 9.26
N GLN A 192 4.30 -4.37 8.80
CA GLN A 192 5.29 -3.42 9.28
C GLN A 192 4.93 -2.04 8.70
N ARG A 193 4.79 -1.06 9.62
CA ARG A 193 4.70 0.36 9.28
C ARG A 193 5.91 0.73 8.40
N ALA A 194 5.66 1.50 7.35
CA ALA A 194 6.68 2.10 6.51
C ALA A 194 7.58 3.05 7.33
N GLN A 195 8.60 2.50 7.99
CA GLN A 195 9.78 3.24 8.40
C GLN A 195 10.70 3.38 7.19
N ILE A 196 11.25 4.58 7.02
CA ILE A 196 12.13 4.96 5.92
C ILE A 196 13.38 4.07 5.99
N ASP A 197 13.57 3.24 4.96
CA ASP A 197 14.58 2.19 4.95
C ASP A 197 15.96 2.76 4.58
N PHE A 198 16.97 2.55 5.44
CA PHE A 198 18.34 3.04 5.24
C PHE A 198 19.17 2.11 4.34
N SER A 199 18.59 1.00 3.88
CA SER A 199 19.15 0.00 2.94
C SER A 199 19.54 0.57 1.57
N GLU A 200 19.35 1.88 1.33
CA GLU A 200 19.52 2.54 0.04
C GLU A 200 20.68 3.54 -0.04
N LEU A 201 21.48 3.73 1.02
CA LEU A 201 22.61 4.68 0.98
C LEU A 201 23.82 4.06 0.29
N ALA A 202 24.22 4.67 -0.83
CA ALA A 202 25.42 4.31 -1.56
C ALA A 202 26.57 5.26 -1.24
N GLU A 203 27.80 4.76 -1.34
CA GLU A 203 28.99 5.60 -1.24
C GLU A 203 28.92 6.77 -2.24
N GLY A 204 29.24 7.97 -1.76
CA GLY A 204 29.15 9.21 -2.51
C GLY A 204 27.81 9.95 -2.40
N ASP A 205 26.80 9.37 -1.76
CA ASP A 205 25.52 10.05 -1.51
C ASP A 205 25.69 11.20 -0.51
N LEU A 206 24.87 12.25 -0.65
CA LEU A 206 24.83 13.35 0.30
C LEU A 206 23.98 12.97 1.54
N VAL A 207 24.46 13.35 2.71
CA VAL A 207 23.79 13.13 4.00
C VAL A 207 23.74 14.41 4.81
N VAL A 208 22.80 14.48 5.74
CA VAL A 208 22.66 15.55 6.73
C VAL A 208 22.97 14.97 8.10
N HIS A 209 24.02 15.48 8.74
CA HIS A 209 24.23 15.31 10.17
C HIS A 209 23.48 16.41 10.93
N LEU A 210 22.68 16.03 11.93
CA LEU A 210 21.80 16.96 12.68
C LEU A 210 22.54 18.20 13.24
N GLU A 211 23.81 18.02 13.63
CA GLU A 211 24.64 19.05 14.27
C GLU A 211 25.66 19.71 13.32
N HIS A 212 26.15 18.98 12.32
CA HIS A 212 27.29 19.41 11.50
C HIS A 212 26.90 19.79 10.07
N GLY A 213 25.65 19.52 9.66
CA GLY A 213 25.12 19.92 8.37
C GLY A 213 25.34 18.88 7.28
N ILE A 214 25.46 19.36 6.04
CA ILE A 214 25.47 18.52 4.84
C ILE A 214 26.88 17.99 4.58
N GLY A 215 27.01 16.66 4.54
CA GLY A 215 28.24 15.93 4.20
C GLY A 215 28.01 14.90 3.09
N ARG A 216 29.06 14.20 2.69
CA ARG A 216 29.05 13.08 1.74
C ARG A 216 29.35 11.78 2.48
N PHE A 217 28.59 10.73 2.21
CA PHE A 217 28.79 9.42 2.80
C PHE A 217 29.94 8.68 2.10
N LEU A 218 30.93 8.21 2.86
CA LEU A 218 32.10 7.48 2.36
C LEU A 218 32.04 5.97 2.63
N GLY A 219 30.92 5.46 3.15
CA GLY A 219 30.79 4.05 3.51
C GLY A 219 31.05 3.79 5.00
N LEU A 220 31.08 2.51 5.33
CA LEU A 220 31.45 2.03 6.66
C LEU A 220 32.94 1.75 6.68
N ILE A 221 33.64 2.38 7.62
CA ILE A 221 35.08 2.19 7.81
C ILE A 221 35.30 1.49 9.15
N ARG A 222 36.19 0.51 9.14
CA ARG A 222 36.74 -0.09 10.36
C ARG A 222 37.90 0.75 10.84
N LEU A 223 37.70 1.46 11.95
CA LEU A 223 38.74 2.24 12.59
C LEU A 223 39.40 1.40 13.69
N GLY A 224 40.71 1.17 13.55
CA GLY A 224 41.57 0.85 14.68
C GLY A 224 41.85 2.14 15.45
N LYS A 225 41.80 2.09 16.78
CA LYS A 225 42.05 3.27 17.62
C LYS A 225 43.50 3.77 17.40
N PRO A 226 43.77 5.09 17.24
CA PRO A 226 45.13 5.61 17.31
C PRO A 226 45.68 5.46 18.73
N PRO A 227 46.99 5.16 18.91
CA PRO A 227 47.58 5.02 20.22
C PRO A 227 47.51 6.36 20.98
N HIS A 228 47.10 6.30 22.24
CA HIS A 228 47.17 7.44 23.15
C HIS A 228 48.62 7.94 23.24
N PRO A 229 48.88 9.26 23.21
CA PRO A 229 50.22 9.77 23.45
C PRO A 229 50.54 9.55 24.93
N ILE A 230 51.47 8.63 25.21
CA ILE A 230 52.14 8.53 26.49
C ILE A 230 53.27 9.55 26.46
N GLU A 231 53.19 10.56 27.33
CA GLU A 231 54.31 11.45 27.60
C GLU A 231 55.47 10.65 28.22
N GLY A 232 56.62 10.64 27.54
CA GLY A 232 57.92 10.29 28.12
C GLY A 232 58.64 9.10 27.48
N GLY A 233 59.79 9.37 26.85
CA GLY A 233 60.85 8.37 26.63
C GLY A 233 61.27 8.15 25.17
N ALA A 234 62.55 8.35 24.89
CA ALA A 234 63.14 8.49 23.55
C ALA A 234 63.29 7.19 22.72
N SER A 235 63.17 7.36 21.40
CA SER A 235 63.93 6.76 20.29
C SER A 235 64.27 5.25 20.30
N ALA A 236 63.76 4.50 19.31
CA ALA A 236 64.60 3.77 18.35
C ALA A 236 63.82 3.10 17.19
N ALA A 237 64.20 3.49 15.97
CA ALA A 237 64.43 2.68 14.76
C ALA A 237 63.49 1.53 14.33
N LEU A 238 62.88 1.77 13.15
CA LEU A 238 62.62 0.87 12.02
C LEU A 238 63.20 -0.56 12.07
N THR A 239 62.33 -1.55 11.91
CA THR A 239 62.58 -2.69 10.99
C THR A 239 61.26 -3.21 10.44
N LYS A 240 61.16 -3.26 9.11
CA LYS A 240 60.10 -3.93 8.36
C LYS A 240 60.40 -5.43 8.35
N SER A 241 59.43 -6.25 8.72
CA SER A 241 59.32 -7.62 8.21
C SER A 241 57.84 -7.94 7.98
N ALA A 242 57.55 -8.23 6.71
CA ALA A 242 56.33 -8.86 6.25
C ALA A 242 56.23 -10.28 6.81
N ASP A 243 55.01 -10.82 6.77
CA ASP A 243 54.62 -12.20 7.10
C ASP A 243 54.27 -12.44 8.57
N THR A 244 53.07 -12.00 8.95
CA THR A 244 52.18 -12.73 9.87
C THR A 244 50.75 -12.22 9.70
N ALA A 245 49.89 -13.07 9.12
CA ALA A 245 48.45 -12.89 9.18
C ALA A 245 48.00 -13.20 10.62
N ALA A 246 47.94 -12.18 11.46
CA ALA A 246 47.45 -12.28 12.82
C ALA A 246 46.54 -11.07 13.14
N ALA A 247 45.27 -11.39 13.40
CA ALA A 247 44.23 -10.63 14.09
C ALA A 247 44.39 -9.10 14.15
N THR A 248 43.63 -8.38 13.32
CA THR A 248 43.33 -6.96 13.55
C THR A 248 42.43 -6.81 14.78
N ASP A 249 43.09 -6.48 15.88
CA ASP A 249 42.58 -6.32 17.23
C ASP A 249 41.72 -5.03 17.38
N GLY A 250 40.49 -5.15 17.89
CA GLY A 250 39.64 -4.04 18.34
C GLY A 250 39.18 -2.99 17.31
N ALA A 251 38.81 -3.39 16.09
CA ALA A 251 38.27 -2.44 15.10
C ALA A 251 36.80 -2.07 15.37
N GLN A 252 36.49 -0.77 15.49
CA GLN A 252 35.12 -0.27 15.58
C GLN A 252 34.59 0.09 14.19
N ASP A 253 33.42 -0.43 13.82
CA ASP A 253 32.70 0.01 12.64
C ASP A 253 32.13 1.42 12.89
N VAL A 254 32.45 2.37 12.02
CA VAL A 254 31.92 3.74 12.06
C VAL A 254 31.44 4.18 10.70
N LEU A 255 30.46 5.09 10.68
CA LEU A 255 29.97 5.75 9.49
C LEU A 255 30.92 6.90 9.13
N ALA A 256 31.60 6.82 7.99
CA ALA A 256 32.52 7.85 7.55
C ALA A 256 31.80 8.90 6.69
N LEU A 257 31.88 10.16 7.10
CA LEU A 257 31.28 11.31 6.40
C LEU A 257 32.38 12.31 6.01
N GLU A 258 32.29 12.88 4.81
CA GLU A 258 33.17 13.94 4.30
C GLU A 258 32.42 15.27 4.25
N PHE A 259 33.03 16.32 4.78
CA PHE A 259 32.52 17.68 4.81
C PHE A 259 33.34 18.59 3.86
N ALA A 260 33.08 19.89 3.86
CA ALA A 260 33.92 20.83 3.11
C ALA A 260 35.40 20.72 3.54
N ASP A 261 36.32 21.11 2.66
CA ASP A 261 37.76 21.09 2.89
C ASP A 261 38.32 19.67 3.17
N GLU A 262 37.70 18.64 2.60
CA GLU A 262 38.05 17.21 2.76
C GLU A 262 38.04 16.72 4.22
N ALA A 263 37.37 17.46 5.12
CA ALA A 263 37.30 17.13 6.53
C ALA A 263 36.43 15.89 6.76
N LYS A 264 36.96 14.90 7.49
CA LYS A 264 36.25 13.64 7.76
C LYS A 264 35.68 13.61 9.17
N LEU A 265 34.40 13.23 9.28
CA LEU A 265 33.72 12.94 10.54
C LEU A 265 33.39 11.45 10.59
N TYR A 266 33.80 10.80 11.67
CA TYR A 266 33.50 9.40 11.93
C TYR A 266 32.39 9.31 12.96
N VAL A 267 31.20 8.89 12.54
CA VAL A 267 30.01 8.78 13.40
C VAL A 267 29.89 7.33 13.87
N PRO A 268 29.93 7.06 15.19
CA PRO A 268 29.66 5.73 15.72
C PRO A 268 28.30 5.20 15.26
N LEU A 269 28.17 3.87 15.05
CA LEU A 269 26.90 3.26 14.63
C LEU A 269 25.74 3.55 15.59
N GLU A 270 26.03 3.68 16.88
CA GLU A 270 25.05 4.06 17.91
C GLU A 270 24.46 5.45 17.66
N GLN A 271 25.23 6.36 17.05
CA GLN A 271 24.84 7.72 16.71
C GLN A 271 24.36 7.85 15.26
N ALA A 272 24.19 6.74 14.53
CA ALA A 272 23.72 6.75 13.14
C ALA A 272 22.34 7.43 12.99
N TYR A 273 21.53 7.50 14.05
CA TYR A 273 20.26 8.23 14.07
C TYR A 273 20.40 9.75 13.90
N LEU A 274 21.61 10.31 14.06
CA LEU A 274 21.92 11.72 13.78
C LEU A 274 22.11 12.00 12.29
N VAL A 275 22.22 10.94 11.48
CA VAL A 275 22.51 11.02 10.05
C VAL A 275 21.27 10.62 9.26
N SER A 276 20.80 11.55 8.44
CA SER A 276 19.71 11.32 7.49
C SER A 276 20.23 11.51 6.07
N ARG A 277 19.68 10.80 5.09
CA ARG A 277 20.02 11.06 3.69
C ARG A 277 19.60 12.49 3.31
N TYR A 278 20.48 13.23 2.66
CA TYR A 278 20.13 14.54 2.12
C TYR A 278 19.25 14.37 0.90
N VAL A 279 18.11 15.04 0.93
CA VAL A 279 17.15 15.09 -0.15
C VAL A 279 16.94 16.56 -0.47
N GLY A 280 17.50 16.98 -1.60
CA GLY A 280 17.58 18.38 -2.00
C GLY A 280 16.57 18.80 -3.05
N VAL A 281 16.50 20.13 -3.28
CA VAL A 281 15.61 20.73 -4.26
C VAL A 281 16.37 21.20 -5.51
N GLY A 282 16.08 20.61 -6.67
CA GLY A 282 16.59 21.08 -7.97
C GLY A 282 17.86 20.39 -8.48
N LYS A 283 18.35 20.80 -9.67
CA LYS A 283 19.53 20.22 -10.33
C LYS A 283 20.88 20.68 -9.74
N LYS A 284 20.88 21.69 -8.87
CA LYS A 284 22.10 22.18 -8.20
C LYS A 284 22.28 21.42 -6.89
N SER A 285 23.40 20.70 -6.74
CA SER A 285 23.81 20.10 -5.47
C SER A 285 24.10 21.21 -4.45
N PRO A 286 23.70 21.02 -3.18
CA PRO A 286 24.07 21.95 -2.12
C PRO A 286 25.59 21.98 -1.92
N THR A 287 26.08 23.04 -1.29
CA THR A 287 27.49 23.09 -0.84
C THR A 287 27.65 22.23 0.42
N LEU A 288 28.77 21.52 0.52
CA LEU A 288 29.11 20.80 1.75
C LEU A 288 29.29 21.81 2.89
N SER A 289 28.86 21.43 4.08
CA SER A 289 29.03 22.26 5.29
C SER A 289 30.46 22.14 5.80
N SER A 290 31.01 23.19 6.40
CA SER A 290 32.30 23.13 7.11
C SER A 290 32.08 22.71 8.57
N LEU A 291 32.95 21.86 9.11
CA LEU A 291 32.87 21.43 10.51
C LEU A 291 33.15 22.62 11.45
N GLY A 292 32.24 22.88 12.39
CA GLY A 292 32.36 23.96 13.37
C GLY A 292 31.82 25.33 12.93
N ASP A 293 31.32 25.48 11.70
CA ASP A 293 30.75 26.75 11.23
C ASP A 293 29.33 27.01 11.78
N ALA A 294 29.12 28.20 12.34
CA ALA A 294 27.82 28.70 12.80
C ALA A 294 26.81 28.91 11.66
N ARG A 295 27.22 28.82 10.39
CA ARG A 295 26.32 28.91 9.22
C ARG A 295 25.21 27.85 9.26
N TRP A 296 25.54 26.60 9.61
CA TRP A 296 24.54 25.54 9.73
C TRP A 296 23.52 25.83 10.83
N MET A 297 24.00 26.24 12.01
CA MET A 297 23.14 26.59 13.14
C MET A 297 22.21 27.77 12.81
N ARG A 298 22.70 28.79 12.10
CA ARG A 298 21.87 29.90 11.59
C ARG A 298 20.83 29.43 10.58
N ALA A 299 21.20 28.59 9.61
CA ALA A 299 20.27 28.04 8.63
C ALA A 299 19.17 27.21 9.29
N LYS A 300 19.52 26.35 10.26
CA LYS A 300 18.59 25.55 11.06
C LYS A 300 17.62 26.43 11.86
N LYS A 301 18.13 27.48 12.52
CA LYS A 301 17.30 28.43 13.30
C LYS A 301 16.32 29.20 12.40
N ASN A 302 16.78 29.70 11.26
CA ASN A 302 15.94 30.43 10.30
C ASN A 302 14.86 29.52 9.68
N ALA A 303 15.22 28.28 9.34
CA ALA A 303 14.26 27.29 8.87
C ALA A 303 13.22 26.98 9.95
N ALA A 304 13.62 26.75 11.19
CA ALA A 304 12.70 26.47 12.30
C ALA A 304 11.69 27.61 12.53
N ALA A 305 12.11 28.88 12.45
CA ALA A 305 11.21 30.03 12.57
C ALA A 305 10.16 30.08 11.45
N SER A 306 10.60 29.96 10.20
CA SER A 306 9.71 29.93 9.02
C SER A 306 8.71 28.75 9.06
N ILE A 307 9.18 27.59 9.51
CA ILE A 307 8.37 26.39 9.72
C ILE A 307 7.31 26.63 10.80
N PHE A 308 7.67 27.31 11.89
CA PHE A 308 6.75 27.63 12.97
C PHE A 308 5.62 28.57 12.52
N ASP A 309 5.96 29.62 11.76
CA ASP A 309 4.96 30.53 11.16
C ASP A 309 4.02 29.79 10.20
N TYR A 310 4.58 28.89 9.40
CA TYR A 310 3.80 28.06 8.48
C TYR A 310 2.86 27.11 9.23
N ALA A 311 3.35 26.45 10.28
CA ALA A 311 2.55 25.61 11.17
C ALA A 311 1.38 26.39 11.79
N GLY A 312 1.63 27.61 12.25
CA GLY A 312 0.60 28.51 12.79
C GLY A 312 -0.51 28.80 11.78
N LYS A 313 -0.15 29.18 10.54
CA LYS A 313 -1.13 29.42 9.46
C LYS A 313 -1.97 28.19 9.13
N MET A 314 -1.34 27.00 9.11
CA MET A 314 -2.06 25.75 8.87
C MET A 314 -3.03 25.42 10.00
N LEU A 315 -2.58 25.54 11.26
CA LEU A 315 -3.42 25.26 12.42
C LEU A 315 -4.55 26.28 12.56
N ALA A 316 -4.36 27.53 12.15
CA ALA A 316 -5.44 28.52 12.11
C ALA A 316 -6.59 28.08 11.20
N ILE A 317 -6.30 27.58 9.99
CA ILE A 317 -7.31 27.04 9.06
C ILE A 317 -8.02 25.82 9.69
N GLN A 318 -7.29 24.95 10.39
CA GLN A 318 -7.86 23.78 11.05
C GLN A 318 -8.75 24.19 12.24
N ALA A 319 -8.32 25.17 13.03
CA ALA A 319 -9.06 25.71 14.17
C ALA A 319 -10.35 26.39 13.71
N GLU A 320 -10.33 27.11 12.59
CA GLU A 320 -11.53 27.70 11.99
C GLU A 320 -12.56 26.61 11.60
N ARG A 321 -12.11 25.48 11.05
CA ARG A 321 -12.97 24.33 10.72
C ARG A 321 -13.42 23.52 11.93
N GLN A 322 -12.65 23.51 13.02
CA GLN A 322 -13.04 22.84 14.27
C GLN A 322 -14.00 23.68 15.13
N THR A 323 -13.91 25.01 15.03
CA THR A 323 -14.78 25.93 15.76
C THR A 323 -16.16 26.03 15.13
N HIS A 324 -16.27 25.89 13.80
CA HIS A 324 -17.56 25.87 13.11
C HIS A 324 -18.05 24.42 12.97
N PRO A 325 -19.21 24.06 13.55
CA PRO A 325 -19.78 22.73 13.37
C PRO A 325 -20.15 22.50 11.90
N GLY A 326 -19.79 21.34 11.37
CA GLY A 326 -20.25 20.82 10.09
C GLY A 326 -21.61 20.13 10.21
N HIS A 327 -21.99 19.39 9.17
CA HIS A 327 -23.19 18.55 9.19
C HIS A 327 -22.81 17.12 9.60
N PRO A 328 -23.18 16.65 10.82
CA PRO A 328 -22.95 15.26 11.20
C PRO A 328 -23.96 14.37 10.49
N PHE A 329 -23.46 13.50 9.60
CA PHE A 329 -24.30 12.54 8.88
C PHE A 329 -24.86 11.47 9.83
N ALA A 330 -26.08 11.01 9.56
CA ALA A 330 -26.69 9.94 10.35
C ALA A 330 -25.96 8.57 10.18
N PRO A 331 -26.08 7.65 11.15
CA PRO A 331 -25.60 6.28 11.01
C PRO A 331 -26.18 5.56 9.79
N ASP A 332 -25.50 4.51 9.33
CA ASP A 332 -25.88 3.77 8.13
C ASP A 332 -27.30 3.19 8.20
N THR A 333 -28.04 3.34 7.11
CA THR A 333 -29.39 2.79 6.95
C THR A 333 -29.35 1.35 6.41
N LYS A 334 -30.50 0.66 6.41
CA LYS A 334 -30.63 -0.67 5.76
C LYS A 334 -30.25 -0.62 4.28
N TRP A 335 -30.68 0.43 3.57
CA TRP A 335 -30.31 0.65 2.17
C TRP A 335 -28.81 0.82 1.97
N GLN A 336 -28.09 1.46 2.91
CA GLN A 336 -26.63 1.53 2.86
C GLN A 336 -26.01 0.13 2.94
N ALA A 337 -26.49 -0.72 3.86
CA ALA A 337 -25.97 -2.08 4.00
C ALA A 337 -26.24 -2.92 2.75
N GLU A 338 -27.46 -2.85 2.19
CA GLU A 338 -27.82 -3.51 0.93
C GLU A 338 -26.97 -3.01 -0.24
N PHE A 339 -26.76 -1.70 -0.34
CA PHE A 339 -25.93 -1.08 -1.37
C PHE A 339 -24.49 -1.59 -1.31
N GLU A 340 -23.95 -1.75 -0.11
CA GLU A 340 -22.60 -2.26 0.10
C GLU A 340 -22.50 -3.76 -0.18
N HIS A 341 -23.51 -4.53 0.21
CA HIS A 341 -23.60 -5.96 -0.12
C HIS A 341 -23.80 -6.22 -1.62
N SER A 342 -24.38 -5.27 -2.36
CA SER A 342 -24.52 -5.37 -3.82
C SER A 342 -23.19 -5.25 -4.57
N PHE A 343 -22.09 -4.88 -3.89
CA PHE A 343 -20.80 -4.71 -4.54
C PHE A 343 -20.28 -6.06 -5.04
N PRO A 344 -20.03 -6.21 -6.36
CA PRO A 344 -19.73 -7.52 -6.95
C PRO A 344 -18.32 -8.03 -6.64
N PHE A 345 -17.45 -7.18 -6.10
CA PHE A 345 -16.07 -7.53 -5.77
C PHE A 345 -15.89 -7.63 -4.27
N ARG A 346 -14.91 -8.44 -3.84
CA ARG A 346 -14.53 -8.51 -2.43
C ARG A 346 -13.61 -7.36 -2.07
N GLU A 347 -13.96 -6.62 -1.04
CA GLU A 347 -13.14 -5.53 -0.53
C GLU A 347 -11.87 -6.05 0.16
N THR A 348 -10.78 -5.30 -0.02
CA THR A 348 -9.53 -5.55 0.70
C THR A 348 -9.61 -5.01 2.13
N PRO A 349 -8.78 -5.50 3.08
CA PRO A 349 -8.76 -4.97 4.43
C PRO A 349 -8.52 -3.46 4.49
N ASP A 350 -7.73 -2.92 3.57
CA ASP A 350 -7.47 -1.48 3.48
C ASP A 350 -8.65 -0.69 2.96
N GLN A 351 -9.34 -1.22 1.94
CA GLN A 351 -10.54 -0.62 1.42
C GLN A 351 -11.59 -0.54 2.52
N MET A 352 -11.81 -1.63 3.26
CA MET A 352 -12.73 -1.66 4.39
C MET A 352 -12.33 -0.65 5.46
N LYS A 353 -11.04 -0.56 5.81
CA LYS A 353 -10.56 0.45 6.75
C LYS A 353 -10.83 1.86 6.25
N ALA A 354 -10.51 2.17 4.99
CA ALA A 354 -10.73 3.49 4.41
C ALA A 354 -12.22 3.86 4.35
N ILE A 355 -13.10 2.89 4.05
CA ILE A 355 -14.55 3.08 4.05
C ILE A 355 -15.05 3.41 5.46
N VAL A 356 -14.67 2.61 6.45
CA VAL A 356 -15.07 2.82 7.85
C VAL A 356 -14.53 4.15 8.38
N ASP A 357 -13.24 4.44 8.16
CA ASP A 357 -12.61 5.69 8.59
C ASP A 357 -13.29 6.91 7.96
N THR A 358 -13.78 6.80 6.71
CA THR A 358 -14.50 7.88 6.01
C THR A 358 -15.89 8.08 6.60
N LYS A 359 -16.65 6.99 6.84
CA LYS A 359 -17.98 7.08 7.45
C LYS A 359 -17.94 7.64 8.87
N ILE A 360 -16.98 7.20 9.68
CA ILE A 360 -16.79 7.71 11.04
C ILE A 360 -16.53 9.22 11.03
N ASP A 361 -15.75 9.71 10.06
CA ASP A 361 -15.51 11.14 9.95
C ASP A 361 -16.75 11.91 9.49
N MET A 362 -17.54 11.37 8.55
CA MET A 362 -18.82 11.96 8.14
C MET A 362 -19.84 12.02 9.28
N GLU A 363 -19.81 11.06 10.21
CA GLU A 363 -20.71 11.05 11.37
C GLU A 363 -20.28 12.03 12.48
N ARG A 364 -19.08 12.63 12.38
CA ARG A 364 -18.61 13.61 13.37
C ARG A 364 -19.22 14.98 13.12
N PRO A 365 -19.35 15.80 14.18
CA PRO A 365 -19.83 17.18 14.05
C PRO A 365 -18.81 18.12 13.40
N GLN A 366 -17.55 17.70 13.20
CA GLN A 366 -16.54 18.50 12.51
C GLN A 366 -16.52 18.17 11.01
N PRO A 367 -16.40 19.16 10.10
CA PRO A 367 -16.30 18.90 8.68
C PRO A 367 -15.11 17.98 8.34
N MET A 368 -15.37 16.92 7.59
CA MET A 368 -14.35 15.98 7.15
C MET A 368 -13.37 16.64 6.16
N ASP A 369 -12.08 16.34 6.30
CA ASP A 369 -11.06 16.58 5.26
C ASP A 369 -10.12 15.39 5.16
N ARG A 370 -10.49 14.42 4.32
CA ARG A 370 -9.80 13.13 4.24
C ARG A 370 -9.13 12.94 2.88
N LEU A 371 -7.91 12.42 2.90
CA LEU A 371 -7.17 11.97 1.72
C LEU A 371 -7.17 10.43 1.63
N ILE A 372 -7.72 9.89 0.55
CA ILE A 372 -7.58 8.48 0.20
C ILE A 372 -6.45 8.34 -0.82
N CYS A 373 -5.39 7.66 -0.40
CA CYS A 373 -4.26 7.33 -1.24
C CYS A 373 -4.29 5.85 -1.59
N GLY A 374 -4.18 5.52 -2.87
CA GLY A 374 -4.01 4.14 -3.29
C GLY A 374 -3.76 4.07 -4.78
N ASP A 375 -3.15 3.00 -5.27
CA ASP A 375 -2.83 2.91 -6.70
C ASP A 375 -4.09 2.97 -7.58
N VAL A 376 -3.92 3.36 -8.85
CA VAL A 376 -4.99 3.35 -9.86
C VAL A 376 -5.65 1.97 -9.87
N GLY A 377 -6.97 1.85 -9.74
CA GLY A 377 -7.66 0.54 -9.75
C GLY A 377 -7.70 -0.20 -8.41
N PHE A 378 -7.23 0.38 -7.31
CA PHE A 378 -7.41 -0.19 -5.95
C PHE A 378 -8.77 0.19 -5.32
N GLY A 379 -9.79 0.46 -6.12
CA GLY A 379 -11.15 0.73 -5.63
C GLY A 379 -11.33 2.04 -4.85
N LYS A 380 -10.49 3.06 -5.08
CA LYS A 380 -10.68 4.41 -4.49
C LYS A 380 -12.08 4.98 -4.77
N THR A 381 -12.55 4.78 -6.01
CA THR A 381 -13.87 5.23 -6.45
C THR A 381 -14.99 4.59 -5.65
N GLU A 382 -14.86 3.31 -5.26
CA GLU A 382 -15.89 2.64 -4.45
C GLU A 382 -16.04 3.29 -3.06
N VAL A 383 -14.95 3.79 -2.47
CA VAL A 383 -15.02 4.54 -1.21
C VAL A 383 -15.81 5.84 -1.40
N ALA A 384 -15.57 6.56 -2.49
CA ALA A 384 -16.29 7.79 -2.82
C ALA A 384 -17.77 7.54 -3.15
N ILE A 385 -18.09 6.45 -3.85
CA ILE A 385 -19.47 6.07 -4.17
C ILE A 385 -20.24 5.80 -2.88
N ARG A 386 -19.66 5.05 -1.93
CA ARG A 386 -20.30 4.77 -0.63
C ARG A 386 -20.50 6.02 0.22
N ALA A 387 -19.52 6.93 0.23
CA ALA A 387 -19.64 8.22 0.89
C ALA A 387 -20.74 9.10 0.27
N ALA A 388 -20.79 9.17 -1.06
CA ALA A 388 -21.83 9.92 -1.78
C ALA A 388 -23.22 9.33 -1.54
N PHE A 389 -23.35 8.00 -1.54
CA PHE A 389 -24.62 7.34 -1.23
C PHE A 389 -25.09 7.69 0.19
N LYS A 390 -24.20 7.60 1.19
CA LYS A 390 -24.51 8.00 2.58
C LYS A 390 -24.99 9.45 2.67
N ALA A 391 -24.32 10.37 1.96
CA ALA A 391 -24.70 11.78 1.96
C ALA A 391 -26.09 12.01 1.37
N VAL A 392 -26.42 11.34 0.26
CA VAL A 392 -27.74 11.44 -0.38
C VAL A 392 -28.84 10.82 0.46
N MET A 393 -28.57 9.69 1.12
CA MET A 393 -29.54 9.05 2.03
C MET A 393 -29.92 9.94 3.22
N ASP A 394 -29.03 10.86 3.61
CA ASP A 394 -29.27 11.85 4.66
C ASP A 394 -29.90 13.16 4.13
N GLY A 395 -30.32 13.17 2.86
CA GLY A 395 -30.98 14.31 2.22
C GLY A 395 -30.05 15.42 1.73
N LYS A 396 -28.73 15.18 1.71
CA LYS A 396 -27.73 16.15 1.22
C LYS A 396 -27.35 15.90 -0.24
N GLN A 397 -27.02 16.97 -0.96
CA GLN A 397 -26.45 16.88 -2.30
C GLN A 397 -24.96 16.54 -2.21
N ALA A 398 -24.45 15.82 -3.22
CA ALA A 398 -23.04 15.49 -3.37
C ALA A 398 -22.47 15.99 -4.71
N ALA A 399 -21.22 16.46 -4.69
CA ALA A 399 -20.51 16.89 -5.89
C ALA A 399 -19.24 16.05 -6.11
N VAL A 400 -19.02 15.56 -7.33
CA VAL A 400 -17.80 14.83 -7.71
C VAL A 400 -17.05 15.63 -8.78
N LEU A 401 -15.86 16.09 -8.43
CA LEU A 401 -14.97 16.89 -9.26
C LEU A 401 -13.91 15.99 -9.90
N ALA A 402 -13.91 15.96 -11.23
CA ALA A 402 -12.90 15.28 -12.02
C ALA A 402 -12.07 16.28 -12.87
N PRO A 403 -10.77 16.04 -13.10
CA PRO A 403 -9.90 16.97 -13.82
C PRO A 403 -10.24 17.08 -15.32
N THR A 404 -10.79 16.03 -15.92
CA THR A 404 -11.06 15.94 -17.37
C THR A 404 -12.50 15.54 -17.65
N THR A 405 -13.00 15.92 -18.83
CA THR A 405 -14.36 15.58 -19.29
C THR A 405 -14.55 14.07 -19.40
N VAL A 406 -13.52 13.34 -19.86
CA VAL A 406 -13.59 11.87 -19.98
C VAL A 406 -13.65 11.18 -18.61
N LEU A 407 -12.86 11.63 -17.63
CA LEU A 407 -12.92 11.06 -16.28
C LEU A 407 -14.26 11.40 -15.58
N ALA A 408 -14.82 12.59 -15.84
CA ALA A 408 -16.15 12.93 -15.37
C ALA A 408 -17.22 12.00 -15.96
N GLN A 409 -17.12 11.69 -17.26
CA GLN A 409 -18.03 10.74 -17.92
C GLN A 409 -17.87 9.32 -17.35
N GLN A 410 -16.63 8.85 -17.16
CA GLN A 410 -16.37 7.55 -16.57
C GLN A 410 -16.99 7.43 -15.17
N HIS A 411 -16.78 8.44 -14.32
CA HIS A 411 -17.41 8.47 -13.00
C HIS A 411 -18.93 8.50 -13.11
N PHE A 412 -19.50 9.28 -14.04
CA PHE A 412 -20.94 9.31 -14.26
C PHE A 412 -21.52 7.95 -14.63
N GLU A 413 -20.87 7.21 -15.53
CA GLU A 413 -21.31 5.87 -15.93
C GLU A 413 -21.21 4.87 -14.78
N VAL A 414 -20.11 4.87 -14.02
CA VAL A 414 -19.91 3.96 -12.89
C VAL A 414 -20.89 4.26 -11.74
N PHE A 415 -21.09 5.53 -11.39
CA PHE A 415 -22.06 5.94 -10.37
C PHE A 415 -23.48 5.56 -10.80
N ARG A 416 -23.83 5.82 -12.07
CA ARG A 416 -25.15 5.47 -12.61
C ARG A 416 -25.41 3.98 -12.58
N GLN A 417 -24.42 3.15 -12.94
CA GLN A 417 -24.55 1.70 -12.89
C GLN A 417 -24.67 1.18 -11.46
N ARG A 418 -23.88 1.70 -10.52
CA ARG A 418 -23.91 1.26 -9.11
C ARG A 418 -25.21 1.63 -8.40
N MET A 419 -25.78 2.79 -8.69
CA MET A 419 -26.96 3.32 -8.01
C MET A 419 -28.27 3.15 -8.81
N LEU A 420 -28.29 2.28 -9.83
CA LEU A 420 -29.42 2.10 -10.74
C LEU A 420 -30.71 1.63 -10.01
N ASP A 421 -30.56 0.85 -8.95
CA ASP A 421 -31.66 0.30 -8.16
C ASP A 421 -32.26 1.32 -7.15
N TYR A 422 -31.75 2.56 -7.11
CA TYR A 422 -32.11 3.56 -6.10
C TYR A 422 -32.71 4.81 -6.76
N PRO A 423 -33.65 5.50 -6.08
CA PRO A 423 -34.29 6.71 -6.59
C PRO A 423 -33.38 7.95 -6.47
N ILE A 424 -32.14 7.85 -6.94
CA ILE A 424 -31.13 8.90 -6.87
C ILE A 424 -30.97 9.52 -8.25
N ARG A 425 -31.20 10.83 -8.35
CA ARG A 425 -31.02 11.55 -9.61
C ARG A 425 -29.60 12.07 -9.74
N MET A 426 -28.92 11.60 -10.77
CA MET A 426 -27.54 11.96 -11.08
C MET A 426 -27.47 12.71 -12.40
N GLU A 427 -26.67 13.78 -12.44
CA GLU A 427 -26.39 14.53 -13.68
C GLU A 427 -24.90 14.79 -13.86
N MET A 428 -24.49 14.99 -15.12
CA MET A 428 -23.12 15.33 -15.48
C MET A 428 -23.04 16.77 -16.00
N LEU A 429 -22.20 17.60 -15.38
CA LEU A 429 -21.89 18.95 -15.84
C LEU A 429 -20.50 19.00 -16.49
N SER A 430 -20.47 18.87 -17.80
CA SER A 430 -19.24 18.85 -18.60
C SER A 430 -19.43 19.56 -19.95
N ARG A 431 -18.36 19.64 -20.76
CA ARG A 431 -18.43 20.19 -22.12
C ARG A 431 -19.27 19.33 -23.08
N PHE A 432 -19.53 18.06 -22.75
CA PHE A 432 -20.39 17.17 -23.53
C PHE A 432 -21.87 17.51 -23.45
N ARG A 433 -22.28 18.38 -22.50
CA ARG A 433 -23.65 18.87 -22.42
C ARG A 433 -23.81 20.16 -23.20
N SER A 434 -24.88 20.24 -23.99
CA SER A 434 -25.28 21.45 -24.70
C SER A 434 -25.59 22.58 -23.71
N GLN A 435 -25.55 23.84 -24.17
CA GLN A 435 -25.82 24.98 -23.28
C GLN A 435 -27.23 24.96 -22.69
N SER A 436 -28.22 24.47 -23.44
CA SER A 436 -29.61 24.31 -22.97
C SER A 436 -29.71 23.27 -21.85
N GLU A 437 -29.05 22.12 -22.01
CA GLU A 437 -28.97 21.08 -20.98
C GLU A 437 -28.25 21.60 -19.72
N GLN A 438 -27.12 22.30 -19.89
CA GLN A 438 -26.39 22.87 -18.74
C GLN A 438 -27.26 23.85 -17.95
N LYS A 439 -28.00 24.74 -18.62
CA LYS A 439 -28.92 25.67 -17.95
C LYS A 439 -30.00 24.92 -17.15
N LYS A 440 -30.59 23.88 -17.74
CA LYS A 440 -31.58 23.02 -17.07
C LYS A 440 -31.00 22.30 -15.85
N ILE A 441 -29.79 21.76 -15.96
CA ILE A 441 -29.08 21.09 -14.86
C ILE A 441 -28.84 22.09 -13.72
N LEU A 442 -28.37 23.30 -14.02
CA LEU A 442 -28.11 24.33 -12.99
C LEU A 442 -29.37 24.77 -12.26
N GLU A 443 -30.48 24.90 -12.99
CA GLU A 443 -31.78 25.24 -12.40
C GLU A 443 -32.28 24.13 -11.46
N LEU A 444 -32.22 22.88 -11.91
CA LEU A 444 -32.60 21.72 -11.09
C LEU A 444 -31.69 21.54 -9.87
N LEU A 445 -30.39 21.82 -10.02
CA LEU A 445 -29.42 21.74 -8.92
C LEU A 445 -29.75 22.74 -7.81
N ARG A 446 -30.10 23.98 -8.20
CA ARG A 446 -30.53 25.04 -7.27
C ARG A 446 -31.85 24.69 -6.56
N GLN A 447 -32.77 24.01 -7.24
CA GLN A 447 -34.04 23.57 -6.67
C GLN A 447 -33.90 22.33 -5.77
N GLY A 448 -32.75 21.66 -5.79
CA GLY A 448 -32.52 20.38 -5.09
C GLY A 448 -33.14 19.19 -5.80
N GLY A 449 -33.43 19.30 -7.10
CA GLY A 449 -33.98 18.21 -7.91
C GLY A 449 -32.91 17.25 -8.45
N ILE A 450 -31.63 17.47 -8.14
CA ILE A 450 -30.47 16.62 -8.48
C ILE A 450 -29.73 16.32 -7.17
N ASP A 451 -29.48 15.04 -6.91
CA ASP A 451 -28.84 14.58 -5.67
C ASP A 451 -27.30 14.54 -5.82
N ILE A 452 -26.82 14.04 -6.96
CA ILE A 452 -25.39 13.95 -7.26
C ILE A 452 -25.07 14.65 -8.58
N VAL A 453 -24.10 15.57 -8.56
CA VAL A 453 -23.56 16.16 -9.77
C VAL A 453 -22.10 15.78 -9.98
N ILE A 454 -21.79 15.29 -11.17
CA ILE A 454 -20.43 14.88 -11.54
C ILE A 454 -19.95 15.83 -12.63
N GLY A 455 -18.78 16.43 -12.47
CA GLY A 455 -18.35 17.44 -13.42
C GLY A 455 -16.89 17.83 -13.31
N THR A 456 -16.49 18.72 -14.23
CA THR A 456 -15.12 19.24 -14.27
C THR A 456 -15.01 20.54 -13.48
N HIS A 457 -13.98 21.33 -13.75
CA HIS A 457 -13.85 22.72 -13.27
C HIS A 457 -15.09 23.60 -13.58
N ARG A 458 -16.04 23.16 -14.42
CA ARG A 458 -17.30 23.85 -14.61
C ARG A 458 -18.16 23.95 -13.33
N LEU A 459 -17.99 23.01 -12.39
CA LEU A 459 -18.70 22.98 -11.11
C LEU A 459 -18.29 24.09 -10.13
N ILE A 460 -17.13 24.72 -10.34
CA ILE A 460 -16.62 25.82 -9.49
C ILE A 460 -16.84 27.21 -10.09
N SER A 461 -17.52 27.29 -11.22
CA SER A 461 -17.93 28.57 -11.76
C SER A 461 -18.96 29.21 -10.82
N GLY A 462 -18.91 30.54 -10.69
CA GLY A 462 -19.73 31.27 -9.71
C GLY A 462 -21.24 31.23 -9.94
N ASP A 463 -21.70 30.70 -11.07
CA ASP A 463 -23.12 30.51 -11.40
C ASP A 463 -23.70 29.20 -10.85
N VAL A 464 -22.86 28.27 -10.38
CA VAL A 464 -23.27 27.00 -9.79
C VAL A 464 -23.66 27.22 -8.33
N VAL A 465 -24.93 26.98 -8.02
CA VAL A 465 -25.48 27.12 -6.66
C VAL A 465 -26.19 25.83 -6.28
N PHE A 466 -25.78 25.26 -5.15
CA PHE A 466 -26.40 24.09 -4.55
C PHE A 466 -27.49 24.53 -3.56
N LYS A 467 -28.53 23.72 -3.40
CA LYS A 467 -29.55 23.93 -2.36
C LYS A 467 -29.00 23.56 -0.98
N ASP A 468 -28.42 22.37 -0.88
CA ASP A 468 -27.89 21.84 0.38
C ASP A 468 -26.77 20.82 0.10
N LEU A 469 -25.54 21.32 -0.08
CA LEU A 469 -24.36 20.51 -0.39
C LEU A 469 -23.75 19.94 0.89
N GLY A 470 -23.68 18.62 1.01
CA GLY A 470 -23.12 17.93 2.17
C GLY A 470 -21.74 17.31 1.93
N LEU A 471 -21.43 16.87 0.70
CA LEU A 471 -20.18 16.17 0.40
C LEU A 471 -19.57 16.63 -0.93
N VAL A 472 -18.26 16.83 -0.93
CA VAL A 472 -17.46 17.07 -2.14
C VAL A 472 -16.37 16.02 -2.28
N VAL A 473 -16.39 15.28 -3.38
CA VAL A 473 -15.35 14.34 -3.77
C VAL A 473 -14.45 15.00 -4.82
N ILE A 474 -13.14 15.05 -4.57
CA ILE A 474 -12.15 15.59 -5.52
C ILE A 474 -11.24 14.45 -5.96
N ASP A 475 -11.33 14.04 -7.22
CA ASP A 475 -10.47 13.00 -7.78
C ASP A 475 -9.25 13.59 -8.49
N GLU A 476 -8.09 12.98 -8.32
CA GLU A 476 -6.79 13.39 -8.89
C GLU A 476 -6.47 14.89 -8.68
N GLU A 477 -6.55 15.34 -7.42
CA GLU A 477 -6.34 16.74 -6.99
C GLU A 477 -5.08 17.38 -7.59
N GLN A 478 -4.02 16.61 -7.85
CA GLN A 478 -2.76 17.09 -8.42
C GLN A 478 -2.90 17.76 -9.78
N ARG A 479 -3.95 17.45 -10.55
CA ARG A 479 -4.15 18.04 -11.88
C ARG A 479 -4.87 19.38 -11.88
N PHE A 480 -5.47 19.76 -10.76
CA PHE A 480 -6.12 21.05 -10.65
C PHE A 480 -5.09 22.15 -10.43
N GLY A 481 -5.25 23.26 -11.16
CA GLY A 481 -4.41 24.46 -11.01
C GLY A 481 -4.53 25.08 -9.62
N VAL A 482 -3.54 25.88 -9.24
CA VAL A 482 -3.47 26.53 -7.91
C VAL A 482 -4.71 27.41 -7.64
N LEU A 483 -5.15 28.16 -8.64
CA LEU A 483 -6.35 29.01 -8.55
C LEU A 483 -7.64 28.22 -8.29
N HIS A 484 -7.78 27.03 -8.89
CA HIS A 484 -8.94 26.16 -8.63
C HIS A 484 -8.90 25.63 -7.19
N LYS A 485 -7.70 25.32 -6.69
CA LYS A 485 -7.49 24.82 -5.32
C LYS A 485 -7.80 25.85 -4.24
N GLU A 486 -7.48 27.11 -4.48
CA GLU A 486 -7.85 28.20 -3.58
C GLU A 486 -9.36 28.39 -3.55
N LYS A 487 -10.02 28.40 -4.73
CA LYS A 487 -11.48 28.44 -4.81
C LYS A 487 -12.16 27.24 -4.13
N PHE A 488 -11.62 26.02 -4.23
CA PHE A 488 -12.17 24.86 -3.52
C PHE A 488 -12.19 25.08 -2.01
N LYS A 489 -11.11 25.62 -1.47
CA LYS A 489 -10.98 25.88 -0.04
C LYS A 489 -11.89 26.99 0.44
N GLU A 490 -12.20 27.97 -0.41
CA GLU A 490 -13.12 29.06 -0.08
C GLU A 490 -14.58 28.63 -0.19
N LEU A 491 -14.95 27.94 -1.27
CA LEU A 491 -16.33 27.54 -1.54
C LEU A 491 -16.82 26.41 -0.62
N PHE A 492 -15.93 25.50 -0.21
CA PHE A 492 -16.29 24.28 0.50
C PHE A 492 -15.75 24.23 1.94
N LYS A 493 -15.56 25.39 2.59
CA LYS A 493 -14.96 25.48 3.95
C LYS A 493 -15.64 24.57 4.99
N LEU A 494 -16.97 24.57 4.99
CA LEU A 494 -17.82 23.91 6.00
C LEU A 494 -18.42 22.58 5.51
N VAL A 495 -18.05 22.15 4.30
CA VAL A 495 -18.56 20.94 3.67
C VAL A 495 -17.54 19.82 3.86
N ASP A 496 -18.02 18.59 3.94
CA ASP A 496 -17.14 17.42 3.98
C ASP A 496 -16.40 17.25 2.65
N VAL A 497 -15.07 17.15 2.70
CA VAL A 497 -14.22 17.01 1.53
C VAL A 497 -13.48 15.68 1.56
N LEU A 498 -13.72 14.87 0.53
CA LEU A 498 -13.02 13.61 0.28
C LEU A 498 -12.11 13.75 -0.94
N THR A 499 -10.80 13.70 -0.72
CA THR A 499 -9.80 13.80 -1.80
C THR A 499 -9.29 12.41 -2.17
N LEU A 500 -9.34 12.04 -3.45
CA LEU A 500 -8.78 10.79 -3.98
C LEU A 500 -7.51 11.08 -4.78
N SER A 501 -6.45 10.27 -4.57
CA SER A 501 -5.24 10.40 -5.38
C SER A 501 -4.51 9.07 -5.56
N ALA A 502 -3.97 8.83 -6.76
CA ALA A 502 -3.09 7.71 -7.03
C ALA A 502 -1.69 7.88 -6.43
N THR A 503 -1.17 9.10 -6.51
CA THR A 503 0.12 9.50 -5.94
C THR A 503 -0.10 10.79 -5.19
N PRO A 504 -0.10 10.78 -3.85
CA PRO A 504 -0.41 11.99 -3.11
C PRO A 504 0.59 13.10 -3.44
N ILE A 505 0.08 14.31 -3.59
CA ILE A 505 0.92 15.49 -3.73
C ILE A 505 1.80 15.57 -2.48
N PRO A 506 3.12 15.73 -2.61
CA PRO A 506 4.04 15.86 -1.49
C PRO A 506 3.59 16.79 -0.37
N ARG A 507 2.99 17.94 -0.70
CA ARG A 507 2.40 18.87 0.27
C ARG A 507 1.17 18.29 0.98
N THR A 508 0.26 17.64 0.27
CA THR A 508 -0.94 17.01 0.86
C THR A 508 -0.56 15.80 1.72
N LEU A 509 0.42 15.01 1.27
CA LEU A 509 1.05 13.95 2.04
C LEU A 509 1.66 14.52 3.34
N TYR A 510 2.32 15.67 3.24
CA TYR A 510 2.93 16.33 4.38
C TYR A 510 1.91 16.86 5.40
N LEU A 511 0.84 17.51 4.94
CA LEU A 511 -0.29 17.92 5.79
C LEU A 511 -0.90 16.70 6.51
N SER A 512 -0.96 15.58 5.81
CA SER A 512 -1.48 14.33 6.36
C SER A 512 -0.55 13.72 7.42
N LEU A 513 0.76 13.70 7.16
CA LEU A 513 1.77 13.17 8.08
C LEU A 513 1.91 13.97 9.39
N VAL A 514 1.44 15.22 9.39
CA VAL A 514 1.47 16.13 10.55
C VAL A 514 0.13 16.13 11.29
N GLY A 515 -0.85 15.35 10.81
CA GLY A 515 -2.19 15.25 11.43
C GLY A 515 -3.02 16.52 11.26
N ALA A 516 -2.75 17.29 10.20
CA ALA A 516 -3.59 18.43 9.78
C ALA A 516 -4.66 18.01 8.77
N LYS A 517 -4.46 16.88 8.08
CA LYS A 517 -5.42 16.25 7.16
C LYS A 517 -5.48 14.75 7.49
N ASP A 518 -6.66 14.16 7.55
CA ASP A 518 -6.77 12.73 7.84
C ASP A 518 -6.45 11.93 6.56
N MET A 519 -5.77 10.78 6.71
CA MET A 519 -5.31 10.01 5.55
C MET A 519 -5.50 8.51 5.74
N SER A 520 -6.08 7.88 4.72
CA SER A 520 -6.21 6.43 4.60
C SER A 520 -5.40 5.94 3.39
N THR A 521 -4.53 4.96 3.60
CA THR A 521 -3.77 4.30 2.52
C THR A 521 -4.39 2.96 2.15
N ILE A 522 -4.57 2.74 0.84
CA ILE A 522 -4.97 1.49 0.21
C ILE A 522 -3.74 0.96 -0.54
N GLU A 523 -3.09 -0.05 0.03
CA GLU A 523 -1.86 -0.64 -0.51
C GLU A 523 -2.10 -2.05 -1.06
N THR A 524 -3.12 -2.73 -0.58
CA THR A 524 -3.44 -4.11 -0.98
C THR A 524 -4.16 -4.10 -2.33
N PRO A 525 -3.58 -4.71 -3.39
CA PRO A 525 -4.26 -4.83 -4.66
C PRO A 525 -5.46 -5.79 -4.58
N PRO A 526 -6.50 -5.59 -5.42
CA PRO A 526 -7.55 -6.57 -5.62
C PRO A 526 -7.01 -7.89 -6.21
N LEU A 527 -7.70 -9.01 -5.95
CA LEU A 527 -7.27 -10.38 -6.28
C LEU A 527 -6.92 -10.62 -7.76
N ASN A 528 -7.60 -9.94 -8.69
CA ASN A 528 -7.46 -10.18 -10.13
C ASN A 528 -6.41 -9.28 -10.80
N ARG A 529 -5.63 -8.50 -10.02
CA ARG A 529 -4.65 -7.57 -10.61
C ARG A 529 -3.25 -8.16 -10.63
N LEU A 530 -2.73 -8.36 -11.84
CA LEU A 530 -1.35 -8.76 -12.06
C LEU A 530 -0.43 -7.52 -12.12
N PRO A 531 0.81 -7.61 -11.60
CA PRO A 531 1.79 -6.53 -11.72
C PRO A 531 2.19 -6.32 -13.19
N VAL A 532 2.32 -5.06 -13.59
CA VAL A 532 2.78 -4.68 -14.93
C VAL A 532 4.26 -4.99 -15.07
N GLU A 533 4.63 -5.81 -16.06
CA GLU A 533 6.02 -6.14 -16.33
C GLU A 533 6.72 -4.94 -16.98
N THR A 534 7.71 -4.38 -16.29
CA THR A 534 8.43 -3.19 -16.75
C THR A 534 9.78 -3.58 -17.36
N VAL A 535 9.94 -3.32 -18.65
CA VAL A 535 11.17 -3.57 -19.41
C VAL A 535 11.85 -2.24 -19.69
N VAL A 536 13.13 -2.12 -19.35
CA VAL A 536 13.95 -0.94 -19.61
C VAL A 536 14.95 -1.31 -20.69
N SER A 537 14.89 -0.64 -21.84
CA SER A 537 15.77 -0.92 -22.98
C SER A 537 16.21 0.36 -23.67
N ALA A 538 17.30 0.27 -24.44
CA ALA A 538 17.62 1.31 -25.39
C ALA A 538 16.53 1.38 -26.47
N TYR A 539 16.39 2.54 -27.12
CA TYR A 539 15.50 2.69 -28.26
C TYR A 539 15.92 1.71 -29.37
N ASP A 540 15.01 0.79 -29.68
CA ASP A 540 15.14 -0.24 -30.71
C ASP A 540 13.78 -0.51 -31.34
N GLU A 541 13.69 -0.30 -32.65
CA GLU A 541 12.45 -0.45 -33.44
C GLU A 541 12.00 -1.90 -33.53
N ARG A 542 12.92 -2.87 -33.38
CA ARG A 542 12.58 -4.29 -33.35
C ARG A 542 11.74 -4.62 -32.12
N ILE A 543 12.13 -4.09 -30.96
CA ILE A 543 11.40 -4.27 -29.69
C ILE A 543 10.02 -3.61 -29.78
N ILE A 544 9.93 -2.41 -30.37
CA ILE A 544 8.67 -1.69 -30.54
C ILE A 544 7.70 -2.51 -31.41
N ARG A 545 8.17 -3.00 -32.56
CA ARG A 545 7.37 -3.84 -33.47
C ARG A 545 6.91 -5.13 -32.80
N ASP A 546 7.81 -5.85 -32.13
CA ASP A 546 7.49 -7.12 -31.50
C ASP A 546 6.51 -6.94 -30.32
N ALA A 547 6.61 -5.82 -29.59
CA ALA A 547 5.67 -5.45 -28.54
C ALA A 547 4.27 -5.12 -29.09
N ILE A 548 4.19 -4.38 -30.19
CA ILE A 548 2.91 -4.06 -30.84
C ILE A 548 2.27 -5.31 -31.43
N ASN A 549 3.01 -6.14 -32.16
CA ASN A 549 2.48 -7.37 -32.76
C ASN A 549 1.94 -8.34 -31.72
N ARG A 550 2.66 -8.51 -30.61
CA ARG A 550 2.19 -9.33 -29.48
C ARG A 550 0.87 -8.82 -28.90
N GLU A 551 0.64 -7.51 -28.89
CA GLU A 551 -0.63 -6.94 -28.45
C GLU A 551 -1.76 -7.20 -29.43
N LEU A 552 -1.49 -7.05 -30.73
CA LEU A 552 -2.46 -7.26 -31.79
C LEU A 552 -2.91 -8.73 -31.86
N GLU A 553 -1.98 -9.68 -31.67
CA GLU A 553 -2.28 -11.11 -31.61
C GLU A 553 -3.29 -11.46 -30.49
N ARG A 554 -3.30 -10.69 -29.40
CA ARG A 554 -4.27 -10.84 -28.31
C ARG A 554 -5.49 -9.91 -28.42
N SER A 555 -5.69 -9.27 -29.58
CA SER A 555 -6.76 -8.29 -29.82
C SER A 555 -6.78 -7.16 -28.78
N GLY A 556 -5.61 -6.80 -28.26
CA GLY A 556 -5.44 -5.69 -27.32
C GLY A 556 -5.06 -4.40 -28.02
N GLN A 557 -4.90 -3.34 -27.24
CA GLN A 557 -4.52 -2.00 -27.71
C GLN A 557 -3.21 -1.52 -27.08
N VAL A 558 -2.48 -0.67 -27.79
CA VAL A 558 -1.17 -0.16 -27.38
C VAL A 558 -1.20 1.35 -27.21
N PHE A 559 -0.63 1.84 -26.11
CA PHE A 559 -0.24 3.24 -25.99
C PHE A 559 1.20 3.44 -26.41
N PHE A 560 1.44 4.30 -27.40
CA PHE A 560 2.78 4.75 -27.75
C PHE A 560 2.96 6.21 -27.35
N LEU A 561 3.70 6.45 -26.28
CA LEU A 561 3.85 7.78 -25.71
C LEU A 561 5.06 8.50 -26.29
N HIS A 562 4.81 9.62 -26.99
CA HIS A 562 5.83 10.51 -27.55
C HIS A 562 5.55 11.96 -27.14
N ASN A 563 6.26 12.47 -26.13
CA ASN A 563 5.98 13.76 -25.51
C ASN A 563 6.61 14.97 -26.26
N ARG A 564 6.34 15.06 -27.57
CA ARG A 564 6.68 16.20 -28.44
C ARG A 564 5.67 16.32 -29.57
N VAL A 565 4.77 17.30 -29.48
CA VAL A 565 3.72 17.52 -30.48
C VAL A 565 4.29 17.79 -31.88
N GLN A 566 5.36 18.58 -31.98
CA GLN A 566 6.01 18.90 -33.27
C GLN A 566 6.47 17.67 -34.07
N THR A 567 6.76 16.55 -33.40
CA THR A 567 7.28 15.33 -34.03
C THR A 567 6.35 14.13 -33.90
N ILE A 568 5.15 14.30 -33.34
CA ILE A 568 4.23 13.20 -33.07
C ILE A 568 3.71 12.54 -34.35
N GLU A 569 3.44 13.33 -35.39
CA GLU A 569 3.02 12.83 -36.70
C GLU A 569 4.11 11.98 -37.35
N ARG A 570 5.38 12.40 -37.24
CA ARG A 570 6.51 11.61 -37.72
C ARG A 570 6.68 10.30 -36.94
N ALA A 571 6.36 10.31 -35.65
CA ALA A 571 6.35 9.10 -34.84
C ALA A 571 5.22 8.16 -35.27
N ARG A 572 4.01 8.68 -35.55
CA ARG A 572 2.90 7.90 -36.12
C ARG A 572 3.30 7.23 -37.42
N ASP A 573 3.82 7.99 -38.39
CA ASP A 573 4.20 7.47 -39.70
C ASP A 573 5.25 6.36 -39.59
N ARG A 574 6.17 6.50 -38.63
CA ARG A 574 7.15 5.46 -38.32
C ARG A 574 6.50 4.18 -37.77
N ILE A 575 5.54 4.31 -36.85
CA ILE A 575 4.82 3.14 -36.32
C ILE A 575 3.99 2.46 -37.41
N VAL A 576 3.32 3.23 -38.28
CA VAL A 576 2.59 2.71 -39.44
C VAL A 576 3.52 1.92 -40.37
N HIS A 577 4.73 2.45 -40.63
CA HIS A 577 5.72 1.74 -41.44
C HIS A 577 6.24 0.45 -40.77
N LEU A 578 6.42 0.46 -39.45
CA LEU A 578 6.87 -0.71 -38.68
C LEU A 578 5.80 -1.80 -38.56
N CYS A 579 4.53 -1.42 -38.47
CA CYS A 579 3.37 -2.30 -38.24
C CYS A 579 2.21 -1.93 -39.17
N PRO A 580 2.27 -2.28 -40.47
CA PRO A 580 1.27 -1.88 -41.47
C PRO A 580 -0.14 -2.47 -41.20
N GLN A 581 -0.23 -3.56 -40.45
CA GLN A 581 -1.49 -4.18 -40.02
C GLN A 581 -2.22 -3.42 -38.89
N ALA A 582 -1.57 -2.47 -38.22
CA ALA A 582 -2.14 -1.77 -37.07
C ALA A 582 -2.90 -0.50 -37.49
N ARG A 583 -4.07 -0.25 -36.89
CA ARG A 583 -4.78 1.04 -37.04
C ARG A 583 -4.20 2.06 -36.07
N VAL A 584 -3.43 3.01 -36.59
CA VAL A 584 -2.68 3.99 -35.79
C VAL A 584 -3.27 5.39 -35.95
N GLU A 585 -3.61 6.04 -34.84
CA GLU A 585 -4.03 7.46 -34.80
C GLU A 585 -3.21 8.25 -33.77
N THR A 586 -3.20 9.58 -33.89
CA THR A 586 -2.53 10.51 -32.98
C THR A 586 -3.50 11.19 -32.03
N GLY A 587 -3.07 11.41 -30.79
CA GLY A 587 -3.83 12.14 -29.78
C GLY A 587 -2.93 13.01 -28.91
N HIS A 588 -3.10 14.34 -28.94
CA HIS A 588 -2.29 15.25 -28.13
C HIS A 588 -3.07 16.42 -27.55
N GLY A 589 -2.58 16.98 -26.44
CA GLY A 589 -3.29 18.03 -25.69
C GLY A 589 -3.43 19.40 -26.39
N GLN A 590 -2.73 19.62 -27.50
CA GLN A 590 -2.92 20.81 -28.35
C GLN A 590 -4.02 20.66 -29.40
N MET A 591 -4.61 19.47 -29.56
CA MET A 591 -5.74 19.27 -30.47
C MET A 591 -6.95 20.05 -29.94
N ASP A 592 -7.88 20.37 -30.84
CA ASP A 592 -9.16 20.88 -30.39
C ASP A 592 -9.82 19.86 -29.45
N SER A 593 -10.52 20.34 -28.42
CA SER A 593 -11.10 19.45 -27.41
C SER A 593 -12.09 18.46 -28.03
N ALA A 594 -12.90 18.88 -29.01
CA ALA A 594 -13.86 18.00 -29.66
C ALA A 594 -13.18 16.94 -30.53
N GLU A 595 -12.06 17.31 -31.19
CA GLU A 595 -11.27 16.40 -32.02
C GLU A 595 -10.61 15.32 -31.16
N LEU A 596 -9.95 15.73 -30.06
CA LEU A 596 -9.33 14.80 -29.11
C LEU A 596 -10.37 13.84 -28.51
N GLU A 597 -11.53 14.36 -28.14
CA GLU A 597 -12.64 13.56 -27.61
C GLU A 597 -13.13 12.52 -28.63
N ALA A 598 -13.23 12.89 -29.91
CA ALA A 598 -13.61 11.96 -30.98
C ALA A 598 -12.57 10.85 -31.21
N VAL A 599 -11.27 11.18 -31.18
CA VAL A 599 -10.17 10.19 -31.26
C VAL A 599 -10.24 9.22 -30.09
N MET A 600 -10.43 9.75 -28.88
CA MET A 600 -10.52 8.92 -27.67
C MET A 600 -11.74 8.00 -27.70
N ALA A 601 -12.90 8.47 -28.17
CA ALA A 601 -14.09 7.64 -28.32
C ALA A 601 -13.86 6.49 -29.32
N ARG A 602 -13.17 6.75 -30.44
CA ARG A 602 -12.78 5.70 -31.40
C ARG A 602 -11.80 4.69 -30.80
N PHE A 603 -10.85 5.17 -29.99
CA PHE A 603 -9.90 4.29 -29.32
C PHE A 603 -10.60 3.41 -28.27
N ILE A 604 -11.48 3.96 -27.44
CA ILE A 604 -12.26 3.18 -26.47
C ILE A 604 -13.14 2.13 -27.17
N ALA A 605 -13.73 2.48 -28.32
CA ALA A 605 -14.56 1.57 -29.12
C ALA A 605 -13.77 0.48 -29.86
N GLY A 606 -12.44 0.39 -29.69
CA GLY A 606 -11.60 -0.60 -30.37
C GLY A 606 -11.46 -0.38 -31.88
N LYS A 607 -11.72 0.84 -32.37
CA LYS A 607 -11.52 1.20 -33.79
C LYS A 607 -10.08 1.58 -34.13
N ILE A 608 -9.26 1.86 -33.11
CA ILE A 608 -7.85 2.22 -33.21
C ILE A 608 -7.07 1.21 -32.35
N ASP A 609 -6.01 0.62 -32.88
CA ASP A 609 -5.20 -0.37 -32.17
C ASP A 609 -4.04 0.27 -31.42
N VAL A 610 -3.40 1.28 -32.04
CA VAL A 610 -2.24 1.97 -31.46
C VAL A 610 -2.54 3.46 -31.38
N LEU A 611 -2.58 4.00 -30.16
CA LEU A 611 -2.72 5.43 -29.94
C LEU A 611 -1.34 6.06 -29.68
N VAL A 612 -0.88 6.85 -30.65
CA VAL A 612 0.34 7.66 -30.51
C VAL A 612 -0.02 8.95 -29.78
N CYS A 613 0.40 9.07 -28.53
CA CYS A 613 -0.10 10.12 -27.65
C CYS A 613 0.99 10.87 -26.87
N THR A 614 0.65 12.05 -26.35
CA THR A 614 1.46 12.73 -25.33
C THR A 614 1.04 12.28 -23.92
N THR A 615 1.36 13.05 -22.88
CA THR A 615 0.92 12.81 -21.50
C THR A 615 -0.58 12.94 -21.27
N ILE A 616 -1.41 13.05 -22.33
CA ILE A 616 -2.88 13.05 -22.20
C ILE A 616 -3.40 11.79 -21.50
N ILE A 617 -2.73 10.64 -21.65
CA ILE A 617 -3.10 9.38 -20.98
C ILE A 617 -2.82 9.39 -19.48
N GLU A 618 -2.02 10.35 -19.00
CA GLU A 618 -1.86 10.59 -17.58
C GLU A 618 -3.23 10.93 -16.97
N SER A 619 -4.11 11.62 -17.70
CA SER A 619 -5.32 12.32 -17.23
C SER A 619 -6.55 11.53 -16.80
N GLY A 620 -6.40 10.25 -16.46
CA GLY A 620 -7.48 9.47 -15.83
C GLY A 620 -8.03 8.34 -16.69
N LEU A 621 -7.64 8.26 -17.96
CA LEU A 621 -8.21 7.32 -18.92
C LEU A 621 -8.02 5.86 -18.48
N ASP A 622 -9.14 5.16 -18.36
CA ASP A 622 -9.22 3.73 -18.10
C ASP A 622 -9.67 3.00 -19.34
N ILE A 623 -8.73 2.27 -19.95
CA ILE A 623 -8.99 1.50 -21.15
C ILE A 623 -8.61 0.05 -20.83
N PRO A 624 -9.59 -0.80 -20.47
CA PRO A 624 -9.33 -2.17 -20.03
C PRO A 624 -8.58 -3.01 -21.08
N ASN A 625 -8.80 -2.72 -22.36
CA ASN A 625 -8.19 -3.42 -23.49
C ASN A 625 -6.75 -2.95 -23.79
N ALA A 626 -6.30 -1.85 -23.20
CA ALA A 626 -4.95 -1.34 -23.38
C ALA A 626 -3.99 -1.99 -22.38
N ASN A 627 -3.28 -3.04 -22.81
CA ASN A 627 -2.41 -3.82 -21.92
C ASN A 627 -0.91 -3.60 -22.18
N THR A 628 -0.53 -2.83 -23.20
CA THR A 628 0.87 -2.46 -23.45
C THR A 628 1.04 -0.96 -23.55
N ILE A 629 2.03 -0.42 -22.84
CA ILE A 629 2.50 0.96 -22.99
C ILE A 629 3.97 0.99 -23.38
N ILE A 630 4.28 1.78 -24.40
CA ILE A 630 5.63 2.05 -24.87
C ILE A 630 5.90 3.53 -24.65
N ILE A 631 6.89 3.85 -23.81
CA ILE A 631 7.26 5.23 -23.49
C ILE A 631 8.55 5.56 -24.22
N ASP A 632 8.44 6.36 -25.28
CA ASP A 632 9.60 6.95 -25.94
C ASP A 632 10.20 8.04 -25.04
N ARG A 633 11.54 8.11 -24.99
CA ARG A 633 12.28 9.08 -24.18
C ARG A 633 11.86 9.08 -22.70
N ALA A 634 11.85 7.90 -22.07
CA ALA A 634 11.52 7.75 -20.64
C ALA A 634 12.40 8.63 -19.72
N ASP A 635 13.59 9.04 -20.19
CA ASP A 635 14.50 9.97 -19.50
C ASP A 635 13.90 11.35 -19.18
N ARG A 636 12.91 11.78 -19.97
CA ARG A 636 12.30 13.11 -19.87
C ARG A 636 11.16 13.20 -18.87
N PHE A 637 10.70 12.08 -18.35
CA PHE A 637 9.61 12.03 -17.40
C PHE A 637 10.15 11.99 -15.97
N GLY A 638 9.38 12.53 -15.03
CA GLY A 638 9.65 12.25 -13.62
C GLY A 638 9.09 10.89 -13.22
N LEU A 639 9.48 10.43 -12.02
CA LEU A 639 9.21 9.08 -11.57
C LEU A 639 7.72 8.87 -11.24
N ALA A 640 7.04 9.89 -10.70
CA ALA A 640 5.60 9.86 -10.49
C ALA A 640 4.82 9.78 -11.81
N ASP A 641 5.25 10.50 -12.85
CA ASP A 641 4.56 10.49 -14.15
C ASP A 641 4.71 9.11 -14.78
N LEU A 642 5.92 8.53 -14.78
CA LEU A 642 6.15 7.18 -15.30
C LEU A 642 5.35 6.13 -14.52
N TYR A 643 5.21 6.28 -13.21
CA TYR A 643 4.41 5.38 -12.39
C TYR A 643 2.91 5.49 -12.70
N GLN A 644 2.39 6.71 -12.87
CA GLN A 644 1.01 6.93 -13.28
C GLN A 644 0.75 6.37 -14.68
N LEU A 645 1.63 6.64 -15.64
CA LEU A 645 1.56 6.14 -17.01
C LEU A 645 1.59 4.60 -17.04
N ARG A 646 2.48 3.98 -16.26
CA ARG A 646 2.52 2.52 -16.08
C ARG A 646 1.21 1.99 -15.48
N GLY A 647 0.64 2.71 -14.52
CA GLY A 647 -0.62 2.34 -13.86
C GLY A 647 -1.86 2.43 -14.76
N ARG A 648 -1.74 3.00 -15.96
CA ARG A 648 -2.83 3.06 -16.95
C ARG A 648 -3.04 1.73 -17.69
N VAL A 649 -2.02 0.86 -17.74
CA VAL A 649 -2.12 -0.48 -18.35
C VAL A 649 -2.22 -1.57 -17.28
N GLY A 650 -2.74 -2.74 -17.64
CA GLY A 650 -2.85 -3.89 -16.71
C GLY A 650 -4.07 -3.85 -15.83
N ARG A 651 -5.23 -3.60 -16.45
CA ARG A 651 -6.54 -3.59 -15.81
C ARG A 651 -7.39 -4.81 -16.19
N SER A 652 -6.95 -5.59 -17.19
CA SER A 652 -7.52 -6.88 -17.55
C SER A 652 -6.87 -8.02 -16.74
N GLU A 653 -7.43 -9.23 -16.85
CA GLU A 653 -6.82 -10.45 -16.29
C GLU A 653 -5.50 -10.82 -16.99
N HIS A 654 -5.18 -10.19 -18.12
CA HIS A 654 -3.98 -10.46 -18.87
C HIS A 654 -2.78 -9.66 -18.34
N LYS A 655 -1.61 -10.28 -18.41
CA LYS A 655 -0.35 -9.63 -18.03
C LYS A 655 -0.10 -8.42 -18.94
N ALA A 656 0.11 -7.25 -18.33
CA ALA A 656 0.44 -6.03 -19.04
C ALA A 656 1.94 -5.76 -19.07
N TYR A 657 2.37 -5.02 -20.09
CA TYR A 657 3.78 -4.69 -20.34
C TYR A 657 3.98 -3.18 -20.42
N ALA A 658 5.05 -2.69 -19.79
CA ALA A 658 5.50 -1.31 -19.88
C ALA A 658 6.94 -1.26 -20.38
N TYR A 659 7.14 -0.73 -21.59
CA TYR A 659 8.46 -0.58 -22.20
C TYR A 659 8.96 0.85 -22.01
N LEU A 660 10.02 1.02 -21.24
CA LEU A 660 10.67 2.30 -20.97
C LEU A 660 11.91 2.44 -21.87
N MET A 661 11.77 3.22 -22.95
CA MET A 661 12.82 3.37 -23.96
C MET A 661 13.75 4.54 -23.61
N LEU A 662 15.05 4.29 -23.70
CA LEU A 662 16.12 5.25 -23.45
C LEU A 662 16.99 5.49 -24.69
N PRO A 663 17.53 6.71 -24.90
CA PRO A 663 18.59 6.92 -25.88
C PRO A 663 19.78 6.00 -25.61
N ARG A 664 20.40 5.45 -26.66
CA ARG A 664 21.53 4.51 -26.54
C ARG A 664 22.68 5.08 -25.70
N GLU A 665 23.00 6.35 -25.88
CA GLU A 665 24.03 7.09 -25.13
C GLU A 665 23.74 7.23 -23.63
N MET A 666 22.47 7.22 -23.25
CA MET A 666 22.02 7.43 -21.87
C MET A 666 21.96 6.12 -21.05
N MET A 667 22.13 4.96 -21.68
CA MET A 667 22.21 3.67 -20.98
C MET A 667 23.43 3.57 -20.04
N THR A 668 24.45 4.38 -20.30
CA THR A 668 25.70 4.48 -19.52
C THR A 668 25.66 5.60 -18.46
N VAL A 669 24.78 6.60 -18.57
CA VAL A 669 24.74 7.77 -17.66
C VAL A 669 23.97 7.44 -16.36
N GLY A 670 24.66 7.51 -15.22
CA GLY A 670 24.17 6.97 -13.93
C GLY A 670 22.93 7.65 -13.33
N ALA A 671 22.60 8.91 -13.63
CA ALA A 671 21.45 9.60 -13.01
C ALA A 671 20.10 9.16 -13.58
N ALA A 672 19.97 9.07 -14.92
CA ALA A 672 18.75 8.60 -15.58
C ALA A 672 18.52 7.10 -15.33
N ARG A 673 19.60 6.31 -15.35
CA ARG A 673 19.56 4.88 -15.03
C ARG A 673 19.15 4.62 -13.58
N ARG A 674 19.67 5.36 -12.60
CA ARG A 674 19.23 5.25 -11.19
C ARG A 674 17.73 5.54 -11.03
N ARG A 675 17.23 6.60 -11.68
CA ARG A 675 15.80 6.96 -11.65
C ARG A 675 14.91 5.86 -12.23
N ILE A 676 15.29 5.30 -13.38
CA ILE A 676 14.49 4.27 -14.06
C ILE A 676 14.64 2.89 -13.38
N SER A 677 15.82 2.60 -12.84
CA SER A 677 16.05 1.41 -12.01
C SER A 677 15.19 1.41 -10.75
N ALA A 678 14.91 2.58 -10.17
CA ALA A 678 13.99 2.70 -9.04
C ALA A 678 12.56 2.24 -9.42
N ILE A 679 12.07 2.53 -10.62
CA ILE A 679 10.75 2.06 -11.08
C ILE A 679 10.71 0.53 -11.17
N LYS A 680 11.82 -0.10 -11.57
CA LYS A 680 11.96 -1.57 -11.60
C LYS A 680 11.95 -2.17 -10.19
N GLN A 681 12.61 -1.53 -9.23
CA GLN A 681 12.62 -1.95 -7.82
C GLN A 681 11.23 -1.81 -7.16
N TYR A 682 10.47 -0.77 -7.51
CA TYR A 682 9.09 -0.55 -7.06
C TYR A 682 8.04 -1.10 -8.05
N SER A 683 8.32 -2.27 -8.64
CA SER A 683 7.41 -2.97 -9.56
C SER A 683 6.23 -3.66 -8.87
N ALA A 684 6.31 -3.88 -7.55
CA ALA A 684 5.21 -4.42 -6.76
C ALA A 684 4.02 -3.44 -6.70
N LEU A 685 2.81 -4.00 -6.78
CA LEU A 685 1.54 -3.30 -6.54
C LEU A 685 1.52 -2.77 -5.09
N GLY A 686 1.01 -1.54 -4.87
CA GLY A 686 1.04 -0.87 -3.56
C GLY A 686 2.28 -0.01 -3.32
N ALA A 687 3.09 0.22 -4.36
CA ALA A 687 4.30 1.04 -4.25
C ALA A 687 4.07 2.53 -4.51
N GLY A 688 2.86 2.99 -4.88
CA GLY A 688 2.57 4.38 -5.23
C GLY A 688 2.96 5.39 -4.15
N PHE A 689 2.81 5.03 -2.88
CA PHE A 689 3.27 5.85 -1.75
C PHE A 689 4.80 5.98 -1.72
N ARG A 690 5.55 4.86 -1.83
CA ARG A 690 7.02 4.85 -1.85
C ARG A 690 7.57 5.59 -3.07
N VAL A 691 6.89 5.45 -4.20
CA VAL A 691 7.20 6.12 -5.45
C VAL A 691 6.95 7.63 -5.33
N ALA A 692 5.85 8.07 -4.71
CA ALA A 692 5.60 9.50 -4.48
C ALA A 692 6.64 10.11 -3.55
N MET A 693 7.05 9.40 -2.50
CA MET A 693 8.15 9.82 -1.63
C MET A 693 9.47 9.92 -2.42
N ARG A 694 9.82 8.90 -3.20
CA ARG A 694 11.05 8.90 -4.00
C ARG A 694 11.03 9.97 -5.11
N ASP A 695 9.87 10.23 -5.71
CA ASP A 695 9.71 11.28 -6.72
C ASP A 695 9.84 12.67 -6.10
N LEU A 696 9.29 12.90 -4.91
CA LEU A 696 9.54 14.10 -4.13
C LEU A 696 11.04 14.26 -3.85
N GLU A 697 11.71 13.17 -3.49
CA GLU A 697 13.14 13.20 -3.22
C GLU A 697 13.98 13.52 -4.46
N ILE A 698 13.57 13.04 -5.63
CA ILE A 698 14.31 13.17 -6.89
C ILE A 698 14.00 14.49 -7.60
N ARG A 699 12.73 14.95 -7.60
CA ARG A 699 12.32 16.23 -8.22
C ARG A 699 12.68 17.42 -7.33
N GLY A 700 12.75 17.20 -6.02
CA GLY A 700 12.90 18.26 -5.04
C GLY A 700 11.58 18.96 -4.74
N ALA A 701 11.35 19.32 -3.48
CA ALA A 701 10.12 19.95 -2.96
C ALA A 701 9.81 21.38 -3.50
N GLY A 702 10.50 21.81 -4.56
CA GLY A 702 10.66 23.19 -4.99
C GLY A 702 9.41 23.88 -5.52
N SER A 703 8.68 23.17 -6.37
CA SER A 703 7.50 23.70 -7.06
C SER A 703 6.21 23.57 -6.24
N ILE A 704 6.22 22.81 -5.13
CA ILE A 704 5.00 22.32 -4.48
C ILE A 704 4.68 23.06 -3.17
N LEU A 705 5.71 23.53 -2.45
CA LEU A 705 5.56 24.20 -1.15
C LEU A 705 5.59 25.73 -1.23
N GLY A 706 5.61 26.30 -2.44
CA GLY A 706 5.83 27.72 -2.66
C GLY A 706 7.33 28.07 -2.61
N THR A 707 7.70 29.14 -3.30
CA THR A 707 9.10 29.57 -3.49
C THR A 707 9.84 29.87 -2.18
N ALA A 708 9.14 30.28 -1.12
CA ALA A 708 9.75 30.56 0.18
C ALA A 708 10.18 29.28 0.94
N GLN A 709 9.37 28.22 0.88
CA GLN A 709 9.61 27.00 1.66
C GLN A 709 10.68 26.09 1.02
N SER A 710 10.76 26.11 -0.30
CA SER A 710 11.74 25.32 -1.06
C SER A 710 13.19 25.72 -0.75
N GLY A 711 13.44 27.00 -0.46
CA GLY A 711 14.75 27.49 -0.04
C GLY A 711 15.21 26.90 1.29
N HIS A 712 14.31 26.78 2.26
CA HIS A 712 14.65 26.17 3.56
C HIS A 712 14.97 24.68 3.43
N ILE A 713 14.20 23.94 2.62
CA ILE A 713 14.43 22.50 2.40
C ILE A 713 15.80 22.25 1.74
N MET A 714 16.20 23.09 0.78
CA MET A 714 17.54 22.99 0.18
C MET A 714 18.65 23.20 1.22
N MET A 715 18.44 24.09 2.20
CA MET A 715 19.46 24.39 3.20
C MET A 715 19.58 23.32 4.29
N VAL A 716 18.47 22.80 4.83
CA VAL A 716 18.49 21.86 5.97
C VAL A 716 18.28 20.40 5.58
N GLY A 717 17.81 20.13 4.37
CA GLY A 717 17.38 18.81 3.93
C GLY A 717 15.93 18.48 4.32
N PHE A 718 15.27 17.69 3.48
CA PHE A 718 13.84 17.38 3.62
C PHE A 718 13.47 16.63 4.91
N ASP A 719 14.26 15.65 5.33
CA ASP A 719 13.95 14.85 6.53
C ASP A 719 13.97 15.70 7.80
N LEU A 720 15.03 16.50 7.98
CA LEU A 720 15.15 17.44 9.10
C LEU A 720 14.02 18.48 9.09
N TYR A 721 13.66 19.00 7.90
CA TYR A 721 12.53 19.90 7.75
C TYR A 721 11.22 19.27 8.27
N CYS A 722 10.96 18.00 7.94
CA CYS A 722 9.78 17.28 8.41
C CYS A 722 9.76 17.09 9.94
N GLN A 723 10.92 16.78 10.52
CA GLN A 723 11.07 16.66 11.98
C GLN A 723 10.77 17.98 12.68
N LEU A 724 11.32 19.10 12.18
CA LEU A 724 11.09 20.43 12.73
C LEU A 724 9.63 20.86 12.65
N LEU A 725 8.90 20.53 11.57
CA LEU A 725 7.47 20.86 11.52
C LEU A 725 6.65 20.03 12.49
N LYS A 726 6.91 18.73 12.60
CA LYS A 726 6.23 17.88 13.59
C LYS A 726 6.41 18.44 15.00
N GLN A 727 7.62 18.94 15.30
CA GLN A 727 7.90 19.61 16.56
C GLN A 727 7.10 20.92 16.70
N ALA A 728 7.12 21.79 15.70
CA ALA A 728 6.39 23.06 15.74
C ALA A 728 4.87 22.85 15.92
N VAL A 729 4.27 21.87 15.22
CA VAL A 729 2.84 21.57 15.35
C VAL A 729 2.49 20.99 16.71
N ALA A 730 3.28 20.05 17.22
CA ALA A 730 3.04 19.50 18.57
C ALA A 730 3.16 20.58 19.65
N GLN A 731 4.16 21.47 19.52
CA GLN A 731 4.33 22.63 20.41
C GLN A 731 3.12 23.58 20.36
N LEU A 732 2.65 23.92 19.15
CA LEU A 732 1.47 24.78 18.97
C LEU A 732 0.16 24.13 19.46
N LYS A 733 0.04 22.80 19.37
CA LYS A 733 -1.08 22.03 19.94
C LYS A 733 -0.98 21.86 21.47
N GLY A 734 0.05 22.40 22.12
CA GLY A 734 0.27 22.24 23.56
C GLY A 734 0.65 20.81 23.98
N GLN A 735 1.01 19.95 23.02
CA GLN A 735 1.45 18.59 23.31
C GLN A 735 2.89 18.64 23.81
N LYS A 736 3.15 18.01 24.96
CA LYS A 736 4.52 17.76 25.43
C LYS A 736 5.15 16.73 24.49
N LEU A 737 6.00 17.18 23.58
CA LEU A 737 6.90 16.29 22.86
C LEU A 737 7.72 15.53 23.90
N GLN A 738 7.50 14.22 24.01
CA GLN A 738 8.55 13.35 24.53
C GLN A 738 9.64 13.33 23.46
N LEU A 739 10.56 14.28 23.55
CA LEU A 739 11.80 14.21 22.82
C LEU A 739 12.51 12.92 23.25
N ARG A 740 13.31 12.36 22.32
CA ARG A 740 14.15 11.16 22.49
C ARG A 740 14.68 11.03 23.92
N LEU A 741 14.85 9.79 24.39
CA LEU A 741 15.39 9.50 25.72
C LEU A 741 16.73 10.22 25.93
N ASP A 742 16.70 11.42 26.49
CA ASP A 742 17.88 12.24 26.79
C ASP A 742 18.41 11.83 28.16
N VAL A 743 18.72 10.54 28.27
CA VAL A 743 19.26 9.91 29.47
C VAL A 743 20.69 9.50 29.15
N ASP A 744 21.64 10.21 29.73
CA ASP A 744 23.07 9.88 29.67
C ASP A 744 23.32 8.64 30.55
N LEU A 745 23.66 7.50 29.94
CA LEU A 745 24.04 6.28 30.66
C LEU A 745 25.56 6.15 30.70
N ARG A 746 26.14 6.07 31.90
CA ARG A 746 27.57 5.84 32.12
C ARG A 746 27.77 4.70 33.10
N LEU A 747 27.99 3.49 32.59
CA LEU A 747 28.15 2.30 33.40
C LEU A 747 29.57 1.76 33.21
N ASP A 748 30.38 1.80 34.27
CA ASP A 748 31.79 1.38 34.26
C ASP A 748 31.99 -0.11 33.93
N PHE A 749 30.99 -0.94 34.22
CA PHE A 749 30.99 -2.39 34.00
C PHE A 749 30.35 -2.83 32.67
N VAL A 750 30.01 -1.92 31.75
CA VAL A 750 29.34 -2.26 30.48
C VAL A 750 30.21 -1.86 29.29
N ALA A 751 30.43 -2.78 28.37
CA ALA A 751 31.05 -2.52 27.07
C ALA A 751 29.98 -2.29 26.01
N ILE A 752 29.94 -1.10 25.43
CA ILE A 752 28.89 -0.68 24.48
C ILE A 752 29.21 -1.06 23.02
N ASN A 753 30.44 -1.52 22.74
CA ASN A 753 30.83 -2.00 21.43
C ASN A 753 31.74 -3.23 21.51
N GLU A 754 31.81 -3.98 20.41
CA GLU A 754 32.55 -5.24 20.30
C GLU A 754 34.06 -5.04 20.50
N ALA A 755 34.61 -3.92 20.04
CA ALA A 755 36.02 -3.59 20.20
C ALA A 755 36.42 -3.37 21.67
N GLU A 756 35.58 -2.69 22.45
CA GLU A 756 35.78 -2.47 23.89
C GLU A 756 35.70 -3.77 24.70
N PHE A 757 34.89 -4.74 24.24
CA PHE A 757 34.72 -6.01 24.94
C PHE A 757 35.86 -7.00 24.68
N VAL A 758 36.49 -6.95 23.49
CA VAL A 758 37.56 -7.88 23.09
C VAL A 758 38.93 -7.47 23.65
N GLN A 759 39.16 -6.17 23.90
CA GLN A 759 40.43 -5.70 24.45
C GLN A 759 40.50 -5.88 25.98
N PRO A 760 41.42 -6.71 26.52
CA PRO A 760 41.75 -6.64 27.94
C PRO A 760 42.46 -5.31 28.20
N SER A 761 42.07 -4.58 29.25
CA SER A 761 42.88 -3.45 29.69
C SER A 761 44.29 -3.95 30.04
N SER A 762 45.33 -3.16 29.84
CA SER A 762 46.73 -3.53 30.15
C SER A 762 46.97 -3.88 31.64
N LEU A 763 45.98 -3.61 32.50
CA LEU A 763 45.90 -4.03 33.91
C LEU A 763 45.23 -5.41 34.09
N GLU A 764 44.35 -5.83 33.18
CA GLU A 764 43.62 -7.11 33.23
C GLU A 764 44.44 -8.30 32.74
N SER A 765 45.44 -8.07 31.89
CA SER A 765 46.40 -9.11 31.47
C SER A 765 47.18 -9.68 32.66
N TYR A 766 47.49 -8.87 33.67
CA TYR A 766 48.12 -9.31 34.92
C TYR A 766 47.14 -9.99 35.89
N ALA A 767 45.84 -9.69 35.82
CA ALA A 767 44.82 -10.27 36.71
C ALA A 767 44.34 -11.68 36.29
N ARG A 768 44.64 -12.11 35.06
CA ARG A 768 44.25 -13.45 34.56
C ARG A 768 44.96 -14.61 35.26
N GLU A 769 46.12 -14.39 35.87
CA GLU A 769 46.79 -15.41 36.70
C GLU A 769 46.10 -15.63 38.06
N ALA A 770 45.18 -14.75 38.46
CA ALA A 770 44.48 -14.80 39.76
C ALA A 770 42.97 -15.11 39.64
N GLY A 771 42.51 -15.75 38.57
CA GLY A 771 41.13 -16.24 38.47
C GLY A 771 40.03 -15.17 38.54
N SER A 772 40.31 -13.93 38.13
CA SER A 772 39.34 -12.84 38.12
C SER A 772 38.38 -12.91 36.92
N PHE A 773 37.08 -12.81 37.19
CA PHE A 773 35.98 -12.73 36.23
C PHE A 773 36.09 -11.52 35.27
N PRO A 774 35.44 -11.55 34.08
CA PRO A 774 35.45 -10.42 33.14
C PRO A 774 34.99 -9.12 33.81
N SER A 775 35.74 -8.04 33.63
CA SER A 775 35.48 -6.74 34.26
C SER A 775 34.25 -6.02 33.68
N LYS A 776 33.81 -6.41 32.49
CA LYS A 776 32.70 -5.79 31.75
C LYS A 776 31.77 -6.82 31.11
N ILE A 777 30.48 -6.46 31.01
CA ILE A 777 29.48 -7.21 30.24
C ILE A 777 29.26 -6.56 28.86
N PRO A 778 29.04 -7.33 27.78
CA PRO A 778 28.80 -6.78 26.46
C PRO A 778 27.36 -6.29 26.32
N ALA A 779 27.15 -5.15 25.66
CA ALA A 779 25.83 -4.61 25.35
C ALA A 779 25.81 -3.97 23.95
N PHE A 780 25.83 -4.80 22.92
CA PHE A 780 25.88 -4.41 21.51
C PHE A 780 25.26 -5.50 20.63
N ILE A 781 25.07 -5.20 19.34
CA ILE A 781 24.62 -6.15 18.32
C ILE A 781 25.86 -6.81 17.68
N PRO A 782 26.16 -8.09 17.96
CA PRO A 782 27.33 -8.76 17.40
C PRO A 782 27.24 -8.96 15.89
N ILE A 783 28.38 -8.93 15.20
CA ILE A 783 28.45 -9.22 13.76
C ILE A 783 27.95 -10.63 13.45
N THR A 784 28.13 -11.58 14.37
CA THR A 784 27.65 -12.96 14.25
C THR A 784 26.14 -13.09 14.33
N TYR A 785 25.44 -12.12 14.93
CA TYR A 785 23.98 -12.12 15.06
C TYR A 785 23.31 -11.40 13.89
N ILE A 786 23.83 -10.23 13.51
CA ILE A 786 23.41 -9.51 12.29
C ILE A 786 24.66 -9.22 11.47
N SER A 787 24.88 -10.07 10.45
CA SER A 787 26.05 -10.00 9.58
C SER A 787 25.99 -8.86 8.57
N ASP A 788 24.80 -8.54 8.08
CA ASP A 788 24.56 -7.43 7.16
C ASP A 788 24.70 -6.07 7.88
N PRO A 789 25.68 -5.22 7.52
CA PRO A 789 25.89 -3.92 8.15
C PRO A 789 24.69 -2.97 7.99
N ALA A 790 23.95 -3.03 6.88
CA ALA A 790 22.78 -2.17 6.66
C ALA A 790 21.64 -2.51 7.62
N LEU A 791 21.38 -3.81 7.81
CA LEU A 791 20.41 -4.28 8.80
C LEU A 791 20.86 -3.95 10.23
N ARG A 792 22.16 -3.98 10.53
CA ARG A 792 22.69 -3.62 11.84
C ARG A 792 22.55 -2.13 12.14
N ILE A 793 22.78 -1.24 11.17
CA ILE A 793 22.51 0.21 11.31
C ILE A 793 21.02 0.44 11.63
N ARG A 794 20.14 -0.20 10.86
CA ARG A 794 18.69 -0.10 11.07
C ARG A 794 18.31 -0.57 12.48
N ALA A 795 18.88 -1.68 12.92
CA ALA A 795 18.65 -2.24 14.24
C ALA A 795 19.05 -1.29 15.38
N TYR A 796 20.21 -0.64 15.32
CA TYR A 796 20.61 0.38 16.30
C TYR A 796 19.69 1.61 16.28
N ARG A 797 19.24 2.04 15.10
CA ARG A 797 18.31 3.15 14.95
C ARG A 797 16.93 2.83 15.54
N ASP A 798 16.42 1.63 15.28
CA ASP A 798 15.13 1.18 15.81
C ASP A 798 15.12 1.26 17.34
N ILE A 799 16.24 0.89 17.99
CA ILE A 799 16.44 1.02 19.44
C ILE A 799 16.51 2.49 19.86
N ALA A 800 17.27 3.34 19.14
CA ALA A 800 17.44 4.75 19.48
C ALA A 800 16.16 5.60 19.30
N GLU A 801 15.24 5.20 18.42
CA GLU A 801 13.96 5.88 18.18
C GLU A 801 12.86 5.49 19.18
N MET A 802 13.12 4.53 20.08
CA MET A 802 12.12 4.08 21.04
C MET A 802 11.83 5.10 22.12
N THR A 803 10.56 5.22 22.43
CA THR A 803 10.04 6.14 23.46
C THR A 803 9.14 5.44 24.47
N THR A 804 8.72 4.20 24.20
CA THR A 804 7.76 3.46 25.04
C THR A 804 8.18 2.00 25.26
N PRO A 805 7.87 1.42 26.44
CA PRO A 805 8.11 -0.01 26.70
C PRO A 805 7.40 -0.94 25.69
N ASP A 806 6.18 -0.61 25.28
CA ASP A 806 5.42 -1.39 24.30
C ASP A 806 6.13 -1.51 22.94
N GLN A 807 6.85 -0.46 22.51
CA GLN A 807 7.65 -0.50 21.30
C GLN A 807 8.83 -1.47 21.43
N LEU A 808 9.48 -1.48 22.60
CA LEU A 808 10.59 -2.37 22.90
C LEU A 808 10.16 -3.84 22.85
N ASP A 809 9.02 -4.19 23.47
CA ASP A 809 8.50 -5.56 23.47
C ASP A 809 8.03 -6.03 22.09
N ARG A 810 7.58 -5.11 21.24
CA ARG A 810 7.30 -5.42 19.84
C ARG A 810 8.57 -5.70 19.06
N LEU A 811 9.61 -4.88 19.22
CA LEU A 811 10.90 -5.10 18.56
C LEU A 811 11.54 -6.40 19.02
N ARG A 812 11.48 -6.72 20.32
CA ARG A 812 11.94 -7.98 20.89
C ARG A 812 11.25 -9.17 20.21
N ARG A 813 9.94 -9.12 19.97
CA ARG A 813 9.24 -10.18 19.23
C ARG A 813 9.66 -10.25 17.76
N ASP A 814 9.76 -9.12 17.07
CA ASP A 814 10.18 -9.05 15.66
C ASP A 814 11.60 -9.60 15.45
N TRP A 815 12.56 -9.18 16.28
CA TRP A 815 13.94 -9.64 16.16
C TRP A 815 14.08 -11.11 16.50
N ARG A 816 13.30 -11.62 17.47
CA ARG A 816 13.31 -13.04 17.80
C ARG A 816 12.76 -13.90 16.65
N ASP A 817 11.72 -13.41 15.97
CA ASP A 817 11.13 -14.07 14.79
C ASP A 817 12.10 -14.05 13.59
N ARG A 818 12.79 -12.92 13.38
CA ARG A 818 13.66 -12.72 12.21
C ARG A 818 15.06 -13.32 12.34
N PHE A 819 15.66 -13.22 13.52
CA PHE A 819 17.09 -13.53 13.74
C PHE A 819 17.29 -14.65 14.77
N GLY A 820 16.24 -15.10 15.46
CA GLY A 820 16.30 -16.21 16.41
C GLY A 820 16.58 -15.78 17.86
N SER A 821 17.23 -16.66 18.63
CA SER A 821 17.53 -16.41 20.05
C SER A 821 18.57 -15.30 20.23
N PHE A 822 18.37 -14.46 21.24
CA PHE A 822 19.30 -13.36 21.52
C PHE A 822 20.61 -13.85 22.13
N PRO A 823 21.76 -13.38 21.63
CA PRO A 823 23.01 -13.45 22.36
C PRO A 823 22.94 -12.61 23.65
N PRO A 824 23.74 -12.92 24.68
CA PRO A 824 23.80 -12.13 25.91
C PRO A 824 24.04 -10.64 25.69
N ALA A 825 24.85 -10.29 24.68
CA ALA A 825 25.11 -8.90 24.29
C ALA A 825 23.85 -8.14 23.86
N VAL A 826 22.93 -8.82 23.16
CA VAL A 826 21.68 -8.24 22.68
C VAL A 826 20.65 -8.14 23.81
N ASP A 827 20.59 -9.15 24.70
CA ASP A 827 19.74 -9.08 25.89
C ASP A 827 20.14 -7.92 26.81
N ASN A 828 21.45 -7.72 27.02
CA ASN A 828 21.98 -6.58 27.79
C ASN A 828 21.67 -5.24 27.11
N LEU A 829 21.74 -5.16 25.78
CA LEU A 829 21.36 -3.96 25.02
C LEU A 829 19.87 -3.62 25.20
N PHE A 830 18.99 -4.62 25.20
CA PHE A 830 17.58 -4.42 25.53
C PHE A 830 17.39 -3.93 26.97
N LEU A 831 18.09 -4.52 27.94
CA LEU A 831 18.05 -4.09 29.34
C LEU A 831 18.53 -2.64 29.53
N LEU A 832 19.61 -2.22 28.85
CA LEU A 832 20.04 -0.82 28.85
C LEU A 832 18.95 0.11 28.33
N THR A 833 18.24 -0.31 27.28
CA THR A 833 17.14 0.47 26.70
C THR A 833 15.96 0.55 27.67
N GLU A 834 15.64 -0.53 28.39
CA GLU A 834 14.64 -0.52 29.47
C GLU A 834 15.03 0.45 30.60
N ILE A 835 16.31 0.47 30.98
CA ILE A 835 16.84 1.42 31.98
C ILE A 835 16.67 2.86 31.51
N LYS A 836 17.00 3.17 30.24
CA LYS A 836 16.79 4.52 29.67
C LYS A 836 15.31 4.92 29.72
N LEU A 837 14.41 4.01 29.32
CA LEU A 837 12.97 4.24 29.34
C LEU A 837 12.44 4.50 30.75
N ALA A 838 12.86 3.68 31.73
CA ALA A 838 12.47 3.83 33.12
C ALA A 838 13.01 5.14 33.72
N ALA A 839 14.27 5.47 33.46
CA ALA A 839 14.91 6.71 33.92
C ALA A 839 14.19 7.95 33.35
N ALA A 840 13.87 7.95 32.05
CA ALA A 840 13.15 9.04 31.42
C ALA A 840 11.75 9.23 32.02
N ASN A 841 11.03 8.13 32.29
CA ASN A 841 9.72 8.18 32.95
C ASN A 841 9.80 8.75 34.38
N ALA A 842 10.88 8.45 35.11
CA ALA A 842 11.16 9.03 36.43
C ALA A 842 11.69 10.48 36.37
N GLY A 843 11.96 11.01 35.17
CA GLY A 843 12.52 12.34 34.96
C GLY A 843 14.01 12.46 35.30
N ILE A 844 14.74 11.34 35.29
CA ILE A 844 16.19 11.25 35.51
C ILE A 844 16.90 11.53 34.18
N SER A 845 17.84 12.48 34.17
CA SER A 845 18.61 12.88 32.98
C SER A 845 19.96 12.17 32.85
N ARG A 846 20.47 11.57 33.93
CA ARG A 846 21.72 10.80 33.92
C ARG A 846 21.65 9.64 34.90
N VAL A 847 22.11 8.48 34.46
CA VAL A 847 22.32 7.27 35.27
C VAL A 847 23.79 6.91 35.16
N GLU A 848 24.52 7.03 36.26
CA GLU A 848 25.95 6.76 36.33
C GLU A 848 26.23 5.70 37.38
N VAL A 849 27.06 4.71 37.05
CA VAL A 849 27.58 3.74 38.02
C VAL A 849 29.09 3.85 38.04
N ARG A 850 29.64 4.06 39.24
CA ARG A 850 31.07 4.01 39.53
C ARG A 850 31.31 3.19 40.79
N GLU A 851 32.16 2.19 40.72
CA GLU A 851 32.54 1.36 41.88
C GLU A 851 31.30 0.81 42.62
N ARG A 852 30.31 0.31 41.87
CA ARG A 852 29.00 -0.17 42.36
C ARG A 852 28.10 0.89 43.00
N LYS A 853 28.45 2.16 43.02
CA LYS A 853 27.57 3.25 43.49
C LYS A 853 26.71 3.74 42.32
N LEU A 854 25.39 3.72 42.49
CA LEU A 854 24.43 4.24 41.54
C LEU A 854 24.18 5.73 41.81
N MET A 855 24.52 6.57 40.85
CA MET A 855 24.35 8.02 40.87
C MET A 855 23.29 8.39 39.85
N LEU A 856 22.17 8.93 40.32
CA LEU A 856 21.05 9.35 39.47
C LEU A 856 20.95 10.87 39.53
N THR A 857 20.87 11.54 38.38
CA THR A 857 20.72 13.00 38.31
C THR A 857 19.34 13.37 37.80
N ARG A 858 18.65 14.28 38.49
CA ARG A 858 17.35 14.82 38.10
C ARG A 858 17.40 16.34 38.20
N ARG A 859 17.16 17.03 37.07
CA ARG A 859 17.20 18.51 36.97
C ARG A 859 18.53 19.15 37.43
N GLY A 860 19.64 18.42 37.33
CA GLY A 860 20.97 18.90 37.74
C GLY A 860 21.42 18.44 39.14
N ASP A 861 20.50 17.94 39.97
CA ASP A 861 20.80 17.48 41.33
C ASP A 861 20.87 15.96 41.43
N PHE A 862 21.66 15.45 42.37
CA PHE A 862 21.74 14.02 42.66
C PHE A 862 20.57 13.53 43.50
N ILE A 863 20.01 12.37 43.14
CA ILE A 863 19.04 11.66 43.96
C ILE A 863 19.79 10.81 44.99
N LEU A 864 19.57 11.11 46.28
CA LEU A 864 20.09 10.34 47.41
C LEU A 864 18.95 9.54 48.04
N VAL A 865 19.17 8.25 48.30
CA VAL A 865 18.22 7.41 49.03
C VAL A 865 18.73 7.28 50.47
N ALA A 866 17.96 7.76 51.44
CA ALA A 866 18.37 7.82 52.85
C ALA A 866 19.74 8.51 53.08
N GLY A 867 20.04 9.57 52.32
CA GLY A 867 21.26 10.36 52.45
C GLY A 867 22.53 9.75 51.87
N LYS A 868 22.45 8.62 51.14
CA LYS A 868 23.58 7.97 50.48
C LYS A 868 23.23 7.55 49.05
N PHE A 869 24.24 7.32 48.22
CA PHE A 869 24.07 6.68 46.92
C PHE A 869 23.75 5.19 47.08
N PRO A 870 22.69 4.66 46.46
CA PRO A 870 22.42 3.23 46.42
C PRO A 870 23.64 2.47 45.90
N ARG A 871 23.95 1.33 46.52
CA ARG A 871 25.02 0.44 46.05
C ARG A 871 24.42 -0.84 45.48
N LEU A 872 24.99 -1.30 44.37
CA LEU A 872 24.63 -2.58 43.76
C LEU A 872 25.15 -3.72 44.64
N VAL A 873 24.24 -4.62 45.03
CA VAL A 873 24.47 -5.69 46.00
C VAL A 873 24.62 -7.04 45.30
N ALA A 874 24.16 -7.18 44.06
CA ALA A 874 24.18 -8.45 43.36
C ALA A 874 25.62 -8.99 43.17
N PRO A 875 25.84 -10.30 43.43
CA PRO A 875 27.17 -10.92 43.44
C PRO A 875 27.77 -11.06 42.04
N LYS A 876 26.92 -11.15 41.02
CA LYS A 876 27.30 -11.33 39.61
C LYS A 876 27.07 -10.04 38.84
N ILE A 877 28.05 -9.64 38.02
CA ILE A 877 28.00 -8.39 37.23
C ILE A 877 26.84 -8.44 36.23
N GLU A 878 26.48 -9.61 35.70
CA GLU A 878 25.35 -9.77 34.77
C GLU A 878 24.00 -9.41 35.41
N GLN A 879 23.88 -9.44 36.74
CA GLN A 879 22.66 -9.10 37.46
C GLN A 879 22.54 -7.60 37.77
N HIS A 880 23.62 -6.83 37.61
CA HIS A 880 23.67 -5.41 37.96
C HIS A 880 22.71 -4.56 37.12
N LEU A 881 22.53 -4.88 35.83
CA LEU A 881 21.56 -4.18 34.98
C LEU A 881 20.12 -4.36 35.48
N GLY A 882 19.75 -5.58 35.88
CA GLY A 882 18.42 -5.87 36.43
C GLY A 882 18.18 -5.13 37.75
N GLU A 883 19.20 -5.10 38.62
CA GLU A 883 19.15 -4.38 39.89
C GLU A 883 18.96 -2.87 39.69
N ILE A 884 19.69 -2.26 38.75
CA ILE A 884 19.54 -0.83 38.39
C ILE A 884 18.10 -0.54 37.92
N LEU A 885 17.57 -1.39 37.04
CA LEU A 885 16.21 -1.23 36.53
C LEU A 885 15.16 -1.30 37.64
N GLU A 886 15.29 -2.24 38.57
CA GLU A 886 14.40 -2.33 39.74
C GLU A 886 14.50 -1.11 40.65
N LEU A 887 15.72 -0.63 40.91
CA LEU A 887 15.94 0.55 41.75
C LEU A 887 15.31 1.80 41.11
N ILE A 888 15.46 1.98 39.80
CA ILE A 888 14.83 3.12 39.09
C ILE A 888 13.31 3.00 39.08
N LYS A 889 12.74 1.79 38.94
CA LYS A 889 11.28 1.58 38.98
C LYS A 889 10.67 1.80 40.37
N LYS A 890 11.47 1.72 41.44
CA LYS A 890 11.03 1.95 42.83
C LYS A 890 11.10 3.43 43.23
N LEU A 891 11.73 4.29 42.43
CA LEU A 891 11.76 5.76 42.57
C LEU A 891 10.55 6.40 41.90
#